data_AF-A0A2K1T0C8-F1
#
_entry.id   AF-A0A2K1T0C8-F1
#
_cell.length_a   1.000
_cell.length_b   1.000
_cell.length_c   1.000
_cell.angle_alpha   90.00
_cell.angle_beta   90.00
_cell.angle_gamma   90.00
#
_symmetry.space_group_name_H-M   'P 1'
#
loop_
_entity.id
_entity.type
_entity.pdbx_description
1 polymer ?
#
loop_
_entity_poly.entity_id
_entity_poly.type
_entity_poly.pdbx_seq_one_letter_code
_entity_poly.pdbx_strand_id
1 'polypeptide(L)'
;MVVFIKSKKEMSEEDIKANFITPAILSKGWKNGEQIAYEEYFTDGRIEVRGDKGRRKEGKKSDYALYYQFGQRIAIVEAKDNKHSIRAGLQQAIEYGEILDVPFVYSSNGDGFVEHDRITRQERELSLEEFPTRDELFERLKAEKEMAPEVSKAITTPYYTDAFSIKKPRYYQQIAINRTIEAVASGQNRVMFVMATGTGKTFMAFQIIHRLRKAGLAKRVLFLADRNILVDQTMAEDFKPFEKVMTKITSKLLNAPEKLNSFEIYLGLYQQLMGEDGTETHYQKFDKNFFDLIVIDEAHRGSAKEDSNWRKVIEYFSSATQIGMTATPKETKEVSNMEYFGEPIYTYSLKQGIEDGFLAPYRVMRVNLDVDVDGYRPENGKVDAKGQLIEDRYYGRKDFDKTIIIDDRTRKVAKFVSDYMKQNNARFDKTIVFCVDIDHAERMREAFVNENQDLVREDYRYVMQVTGDNPEGKAQLDNFMDVNSKFPAIVTTSKLLTTGVNAKTCRLIVLDSNIQSMTEFKQIIGRGTRLYPEKGKEFFTIIDFRNVTNLFADPGFDGEPAKILDPNLKTGQDSTSFTVGDPIEKYRVADRKVDILNSTVQVLDENGKLVTESLTDYTRKNILGTYATLTDFITAWHSADKKKVILEELYKKGVYLDAIREAENISEQEIDDFDLLLKLAYGQKSLTKTERIRNVKQSGYLFKYSEEARAVLEVLLDKYMDKGIGELESIETLKLPEFHVYGTPSKIVNTYFGNRKHYLEVIKELEEKLFAVA
;
A
#
# COMPACT_ATOMS: atom_id res chain seq x y z
N MET A 1 -20.78 22.06 -51.12
CA MET A 1 -20.87 22.53 -49.72
C MET A 1 -21.77 21.58 -48.97
N VAL A 2 -21.25 20.92 -47.95
CA VAL A 2 -22.10 20.16 -47.02
C VAL A 2 -22.89 21.18 -46.20
N VAL A 3 -24.22 21.09 -46.20
CA VAL A 3 -25.08 21.95 -45.37
C VAL A 3 -25.33 21.22 -44.06
N PHE A 4 -24.74 21.70 -42.97
CA PHE A 4 -24.96 21.14 -41.65
C PHE A 4 -26.29 21.62 -41.05
N ILE A 5 -26.99 20.74 -40.34
CA ILE A 5 -28.29 21.03 -39.71
C ILE A 5 -28.14 22.02 -38.55
N LYS A 6 -27.00 21.96 -37.85
CA LYS A 6 -26.61 22.87 -36.77
C LYS A 6 -25.45 23.74 -37.23
N SER A 7 -25.38 24.98 -36.76
CA SER A 7 -24.13 25.75 -36.87
C SER A 7 -23.06 25.15 -35.97
N LYS A 8 -21.79 25.41 -36.26
CA LYS A 8 -20.65 24.86 -35.52
C LYS A 8 -20.71 25.18 -34.01
N LYS A 9 -21.20 26.37 -33.64
CA LYS A 9 -21.39 26.79 -32.23
C LYS A 9 -22.52 26.06 -31.50
N GLU A 10 -23.42 25.39 -32.21
CA GLU A 10 -24.53 24.62 -31.66
C GLU A 10 -24.24 23.11 -31.63
N MET A 11 -23.15 22.68 -32.25
CA MET A 11 -22.69 21.30 -32.26
C MET A 11 -22.10 20.90 -30.91
N SER A 12 -22.33 19.65 -30.51
CA SER A 12 -21.62 19.05 -29.37
C SER A 12 -20.14 18.81 -29.71
N GLU A 13 -19.32 18.49 -28.71
CA GLU A 13 -17.94 18.07 -28.96
C GLU A 13 -17.86 16.86 -29.89
N GLU A 14 -18.75 15.88 -29.73
CA GLU A 14 -18.83 14.70 -30.61
C GLU A 14 -19.25 15.07 -32.05
N ASP A 15 -20.19 16.01 -32.21
CA ASP A 15 -20.55 16.55 -33.53
C ASP A 15 -19.32 17.22 -34.18
N ILE A 16 -18.49 17.93 -33.40
CA ILE A 16 -17.27 18.59 -33.88
C ILE A 16 -16.19 17.57 -34.27
N LYS A 17 -15.95 16.57 -33.40
CA LYS A 17 -15.04 15.44 -33.66
C LYS A 17 -15.40 14.74 -34.97
N ALA A 18 -16.67 14.35 -35.13
CA ALA A 18 -17.14 13.58 -36.29
C ALA A 18 -17.13 14.38 -37.60
N ASN A 19 -17.48 15.66 -37.59
CA ASN A 19 -17.68 16.44 -38.81
C ASN A 19 -16.46 17.25 -39.28
N PHE A 20 -15.49 17.52 -38.40
CA PHE A 20 -14.34 18.37 -38.74
C PHE A 20 -13.00 17.74 -38.39
N ILE A 21 -12.80 17.33 -37.12
CA ILE A 21 -11.49 16.86 -36.64
C ILE A 21 -11.14 15.51 -37.26
N THR A 22 -12.03 14.52 -37.15
CA THR A 22 -11.82 13.19 -37.71
C THR A 22 -11.61 13.23 -39.22
N PRO A 23 -12.45 13.93 -40.03
CA PRO A 23 -12.20 14.07 -41.46
C PRO A 23 -10.85 14.72 -41.79
N ALA A 24 -10.42 15.74 -41.03
CA ALA A 24 -9.12 16.39 -41.22
C ALA A 24 -7.97 15.40 -41.02
N ILE A 25 -7.99 14.62 -39.93
CA ILE A 25 -6.98 13.59 -39.65
C ILE A 25 -7.00 12.49 -40.73
N LEU A 26 -8.18 12.00 -41.12
CA LEU A 26 -8.33 10.95 -42.15
C LEU A 26 -7.86 11.42 -43.53
N SER A 27 -8.07 12.69 -43.87
CA SER A 27 -7.62 13.27 -45.16
C SER A 27 -6.10 13.18 -45.35
N LYS A 28 -5.36 13.04 -44.25
CA LYS A 28 -3.89 12.88 -44.19
C LYS A 28 -3.42 11.43 -44.21
N GLY A 29 -4.32 10.50 -44.51
CA GLY A 29 -4.00 9.07 -44.70
C GLY A 29 -3.90 8.27 -43.41
N TRP A 30 -4.25 8.86 -42.25
CA TRP A 30 -4.38 8.12 -41.00
C TRP A 30 -5.53 7.11 -41.08
N LYS A 31 -5.29 5.89 -40.61
CA LYS A 31 -6.26 4.78 -40.71
C LYS A 31 -6.96 4.48 -39.39
N ASN A 32 -8.29 4.48 -39.43
CA ASN A 32 -9.14 4.10 -38.29
C ASN A 32 -8.86 2.67 -37.82
N GLY A 33 -8.74 2.46 -36.50
CA GLY A 33 -8.56 1.15 -35.89
C GLY A 33 -7.17 0.52 -36.07
N GLU A 34 -6.34 1.06 -36.97
CA GLU A 34 -4.94 0.67 -37.15
C GLU A 34 -3.97 1.69 -36.53
N GLN A 35 -4.23 2.97 -36.76
CA GLN A 35 -3.33 4.08 -36.40
C GLN A 35 -4.01 5.13 -35.53
N ILE A 36 -5.34 5.15 -35.50
CA ILE A 36 -6.13 6.04 -34.65
C ILE A 36 -6.87 5.19 -33.62
N ALA A 37 -6.66 5.48 -32.35
CA ALA A 37 -7.50 5.03 -31.25
C ALA A 37 -8.30 6.21 -30.72
N TYR A 38 -9.63 6.10 -30.79
CA TYR A 38 -10.56 7.11 -30.27
C TYR A 38 -10.86 6.82 -28.80
N GLU A 39 -11.00 7.88 -28.00
CA GLU A 39 -11.42 7.79 -26.59
C GLU A 39 -10.59 6.74 -25.80
N GLU A 40 -9.27 6.72 -26.06
CA GLU A 40 -8.40 5.68 -25.53
C GLU A 40 -8.07 5.97 -24.07
N TYR A 41 -8.65 5.17 -23.16
CA TYR A 41 -8.22 5.14 -21.77
C TYR A 41 -6.80 4.57 -21.66
N PHE A 42 -5.92 5.33 -21.00
CA PHE A 42 -4.57 4.89 -20.70
C PHE A 42 -4.33 4.65 -19.21
N THR A 43 -5.30 4.98 -18.35
CA THR A 43 -5.34 4.58 -16.95
C THR A 43 -6.68 3.94 -16.59
N ASP A 44 -6.70 3.10 -15.53
CA ASP A 44 -7.93 2.47 -15.04
C ASP A 44 -8.65 3.34 -13.99
N GLY A 45 -8.10 4.50 -13.65
CA GLY A 45 -8.64 5.41 -12.64
C GLY A 45 -8.36 4.97 -11.20
N ARG A 46 -7.96 5.92 -10.36
CA ARG A 46 -7.58 5.68 -8.97
C ARG A 46 -8.69 5.01 -8.16
N ILE A 47 -8.30 4.09 -7.27
CA ILE A 47 -9.20 3.55 -6.24
C ILE A 47 -9.07 4.39 -4.96
N GLU A 48 -10.18 4.96 -4.50
CA GLU A 48 -10.30 5.59 -3.19
C GLU A 48 -10.79 4.58 -2.16
N VAL A 49 -10.19 4.57 -0.98
CA VAL A 49 -10.60 3.72 0.14
C VAL A 49 -11.36 4.57 1.14
N ARG A 50 -12.61 4.20 1.45
CA ARG A 50 -13.42 4.84 2.50
C ARG A 50 -13.99 3.77 3.42
N GLY A 51 -13.55 3.74 4.67
CA GLY A 51 -13.84 2.63 5.58
C GLY A 51 -13.34 1.31 5.01
N ASP A 52 -14.25 0.35 4.80
CA ASP A 52 -14.01 -1.01 4.32
C ASP A 52 -14.26 -1.21 2.81
N LYS A 53 -14.56 -0.13 2.06
CA LYS A 53 -14.92 -0.20 0.63
C LYS A 53 -13.97 0.61 -0.24
N GLY A 54 -13.70 0.08 -1.43
CA GLY A 54 -13.05 0.79 -2.53
C GLY A 54 -14.09 1.43 -3.46
N ARG A 55 -13.77 2.61 -4.01
CA ARG A 55 -14.48 3.19 -5.16
C ARG A 55 -13.48 3.66 -6.19
N ARG A 56 -13.65 3.23 -7.44
CA ARG A 56 -12.80 3.64 -8.57
C ARG A 56 -13.28 4.96 -9.17
N LYS A 57 -12.35 5.90 -9.38
CA LYS A 57 -12.53 7.13 -10.17
C LYS A 57 -12.49 6.79 -11.67
N GLU A 58 -12.91 7.73 -12.51
CA GLU A 58 -12.76 7.59 -13.97
C GLU A 58 -11.27 7.60 -14.35
N GLY A 59 -10.91 6.78 -15.33
CA GLY A 59 -9.55 6.76 -15.87
C GLY A 59 -9.27 7.99 -16.73
N LYS A 60 -7.98 8.28 -16.95
CA LYS A 60 -7.57 9.29 -17.93
C LYS A 60 -7.67 8.67 -19.33
N LYS A 61 -8.22 9.44 -20.26
CA LYS A 61 -8.38 9.08 -21.67
C LYS A 61 -7.96 10.24 -22.56
N SER A 62 -7.44 9.93 -23.74
CA SER A 62 -7.22 10.92 -24.81
C SER A 62 -8.31 10.79 -25.85
N ASP A 63 -8.79 11.90 -26.42
CA ASP A 63 -9.82 11.86 -27.47
C ASP A 63 -9.32 11.14 -28.73
N TYR A 64 -8.08 11.43 -29.14
CA TYR A 64 -7.39 10.73 -30.21
C TYR A 64 -5.97 10.38 -29.77
N ALA A 65 -5.64 9.09 -29.80
CA ALA A 65 -4.26 8.61 -29.76
C ALA A 65 -3.82 8.17 -31.16
N LEU A 66 -2.76 8.80 -31.66
CA LEU A 66 -2.22 8.58 -32.99
C LEU A 66 -0.93 7.76 -32.91
N TYR A 67 -0.96 6.59 -33.53
CA TYR A 67 0.10 5.59 -33.50
C TYR A 67 0.89 5.58 -34.80
N TYR A 68 2.22 5.66 -34.68
CA TYR A 68 3.09 5.32 -35.81
C TYR A 68 2.98 3.81 -36.10
N GLN A 69 3.00 3.02 -35.02
CA GLN A 69 2.75 1.58 -35.00
C GLN A 69 2.26 1.15 -33.61
N PHE A 70 1.80 -0.09 -33.46
CA PHE A 70 1.39 -0.63 -32.16
C PHE A 70 2.50 -0.47 -31.10
N GLY A 71 2.14 0.10 -29.95
CA GLY A 71 3.06 0.36 -28.85
C GLY A 71 3.94 1.61 -29.03
N GLN A 72 3.73 2.40 -30.09
CA GLN A 72 4.44 3.66 -30.35
C GLN A 72 3.45 4.75 -30.76
N ARG A 73 2.97 5.51 -29.77
CA ARG A 73 2.23 6.75 -29.98
C ARG A 73 3.19 7.82 -30.47
N ILE A 74 2.76 8.58 -31.47
CA ILE A 74 3.52 9.70 -32.02
C ILE A 74 2.79 11.03 -31.85
N ALA A 75 1.46 11.00 -31.73
CA ALA A 75 0.68 12.18 -31.42
C ALA A 75 -0.55 11.89 -30.57
N ILE A 76 -1.06 12.92 -29.88
CA ILE A 76 -2.39 12.91 -29.28
C ILE A 76 -3.14 14.20 -29.64
N VAL A 77 -4.46 14.12 -29.75
CA VAL A 77 -5.33 15.29 -30.01
C VAL A 77 -6.39 15.36 -28.92
N GLU A 78 -6.50 16.52 -28.27
CA GLU A 78 -7.60 16.87 -27.35
C GLU A 78 -8.59 17.80 -28.05
N ALA A 79 -9.83 17.34 -28.16
CA ALA A 79 -10.92 18.07 -28.76
C ALA A 79 -11.70 18.88 -27.71
N LYS A 80 -12.37 19.92 -28.18
CA LYS A 80 -13.40 20.68 -27.45
C LYS A 80 -14.54 21.01 -28.41
N ASP A 81 -15.71 21.33 -27.86
CA ASP A 81 -16.76 21.95 -28.67
C ASP A 81 -16.32 23.32 -29.21
N ASN A 82 -16.98 23.79 -30.26
CA ASN A 82 -16.58 25.02 -30.96
C ASN A 82 -16.83 26.32 -30.16
N LYS A 83 -17.49 26.25 -29.00
CA LYS A 83 -17.65 27.43 -28.12
C LYS A 83 -16.34 27.77 -27.42
N HIS A 84 -15.44 26.81 -27.32
CA HIS A 84 -14.10 26.98 -26.78
C HIS A 84 -13.14 27.48 -27.85
N SER A 85 -12.03 28.10 -27.43
CA SER A 85 -10.93 28.42 -28.34
C SER A 85 -10.21 27.16 -28.81
N ILE A 86 -9.52 27.22 -29.96
CA ILE A 86 -8.67 26.12 -30.48
C ILE A 86 -7.61 25.68 -29.44
N ARG A 87 -7.19 26.57 -28.53
CA ARG A 87 -6.19 26.30 -27.48
C ARG A 87 -6.77 25.71 -26.19
N ALA A 88 -8.08 25.60 -26.05
CA ALA A 88 -8.70 25.31 -24.75
C ALA A 88 -8.32 23.94 -24.17
N GLY A 89 -8.01 22.95 -25.01
CA GLY A 89 -7.51 21.65 -24.59
C GLY A 89 -5.99 21.53 -24.56
N LEU A 90 -5.23 22.59 -24.87
CA LEU A 90 -3.78 22.49 -25.09
C LEU A 90 -3.03 22.07 -23.81
N GLN A 91 -3.37 22.64 -22.66
CA GLN A 91 -2.72 22.28 -21.40
C GLN A 91 -2.98 20.83 -21.01
N GLN A 92 -4.20 20.33 -21.26
CA GLN A 92 -4.57 18.93 -21.07
C GLN A 92 -3.78 18.02 -22.02
N ALA A 93 -3.66 18.42 -23.28
CA ALA A 93 -2.87 17.69 -24.27
C ALA A 93 -1.37 17.66 -23.89
N ILE A 94 -0.81 18.74 -23.35
CA ILE A 94 0.57 18.77 -22.85
C ILE A 94 0.75 17.83 -21.67
N GLU A 95 -0.15 17.86 -20.67
CA GLU A 95 -0.11 16.95 -19.51
C GLU A 95 -0.15 15.48 -19.98
N TYR A 96 -1.08 15.14 -20.87
CA TYR A 96 -1.18 13.78 -21.39
C TYR A 96 0.01 13.38 -22.26
N GLY A 97 0.57 14.33 -23.02
CA GLY A 97 1.80 14.12 -23.77
C GLY A 97 2.99 13.83 -22.87
N GLU A 98 3.06 14.46 -21.70
CA GLU A 98 4.06 14.17 -20.67
C GLU A 98 3.88 12.78 -20.07
N ILE A 99 2.65 12.42 -19.67
CA ILE A 99 2.35 11.10 -19.10
C ILE A 99 2.63 9.98 -20.11
N LEU A 100 2.23 10.16 -21.37
CA LEU A 100 2.32 9.14 -22.42
C LEU A 100 3.67 9.14 -23.16
N ASP A 101 4.55 10.09 -22.85
CA ASP A 101 5.84 10.34 -23.53
C ASP A 101 5.69 10.51 -25.05
N VAL A 102 4.69 11.29 -25.47
CA VAL A 102 4.34 11.50 -26.89
C VAL A 102 5.00 12.78 -27.40
N PRO A 103 5.65 12.79 -28.57
CA PRO A 103 6.41 13.96 -29.03
C PRO A 103 5.53 15.13 -29.48
N PHE A 104 4.39 14.88 -30.14
CA PHE A 104 3.54 15.94 -30.66
C PHE A 104 2.16 15.90 -30.00
N VAL A 105 1.66 17.03 -29.53
CA VAL A 105 0.32 17.12 -28.94
C VAL A 105 -0.48 18.21 -29.61
N TYR A 106 -1.78 18.00 -29.74
CA TYR A 106 -2.66 18.92 -30.45
C TYR A 106 -3.90 19.24 -29.62
N SER A 107 -4.41 20.46 -29.76
CA SER A 107 -5.76 20.82 -29.36
C SER A 107 -6.58 21.30 -30.55
N SER A 108 -7.88 20.97 -30.57
CA SER A 108 -8.79 21.41 -31.63
C SER A 108 -10.20 21.67 -31.11
N ASN A 109 -10.88 22.64 -31.72
CA ASN A 109 -12.32 22.90 -31.51
C ASN A 109 -13.12 22.75 -32.84
N GLY A 110 -12.49 22.14 -33.86
CA GLY A 110 -13.02 21.99 -35.21
C GLY A 110 -12.73 23.13 -36.19
N ASP A 111 -12.21 24.30 -35.79
CA ASP A 111 -11.80 25.38 -36.72
C ASP A 111 -10.37 25.21 -37.26
N GLY A 112 -9.54 24.49 -36.52
CA GLY A 112 -8.14 24.22 -36.81
C GLY A 112 -7.51 23.42 -35.68
N PHE A 113 -6.19 23.36 -35.65
CA PHE A 113 -5.42 22.73 -34.58
C PHE A 113 -4.41 23.72 -34.01
N VAL A 114 -4.08 23.57 -32.73
CA VAL A 114 -2.84 24.10 -32.17
C VAL A 114 -1.95 22.92 -31.85
N GLU A 115 -0.78 22.87 -32.48
CA GLU A 115 0.28 21.91 -32.16
C GLU A 115 1.15 22.49 -31.05
N HIS A 116 1.49 21.67 -30.06
CA HIS A 116 2.65 21.86 -29.19
C HIS A 116 3.63 20.71 -29.45
N ASP A 117 4.80 21.06 -29.97
CA ASP A 117 5.90 20.13 -30.18
C ASP A 117 6.68 20.01 -28.87
N ARG A 118 6.63 18.84 -28.23
CA ARG A 118 7.29 18.61 -26.93
C ARG A 118 8.80 18.47 -27.03
N ILE A 119 9.35 18.28 -28.23
CA ILE A 119 10.80 18.20 -28.46
C ILE A 119 11.36 19.61 -28.60
N THR A 120 10.80 20.41 -29.51
CA THR A 120 11.28 21.78 -29.78
C THR A 120 10.70 22.83 -28.84
N ARG A 121 9.63 22.50 -28.10
CA ARG A 121 8.84 23.37 -27.22
C ARG A 121 8.16 24.53 -27.96
N GLN A 122 7.99 24.39 -29.27
CA GLN A 122 7.32 25.39 -30.10
C GLN A 122 5.83 25.07 -30.25
N GLU A 123 5.04 26.13 -30.40
CA GLU A 123 3.61 26.05 -30.67
C GLU A 123 3.29 26.71 -32.00
N ARG A 124 2.36 26.12 -32.75
CA ARG A 124 1.86 26.70 -33.99
C ARG A 124 0.39 26.36 -34.22
N GLU A 125 -0.32 27.28 -34.86
CA GLU A 125 -1.66 27.03 -35.36
C GLU A 125 -1.60 26.40 -36.75
N LEU A 126 -2.51 25.47 -36.99
CA LEU A 126 -2.69 24.76 -38.25
C LEU A 126 -4.16 24.87 -38.67
N SER A 127 -4.42 25.13 -39.94
CA SER A 127 -5.75 24.87 -40.52
C SER A 127 -6.07 23.37 -40.51
N LEU A 128 -7.33 23.01 -40.76
CA LEU A 128 -7.74 21.60 -40.81
C LEU A 128 -6.98 20.83 -41.91
N GLU A 129 -6.67 21.49 -43.02
CA GLU A 129 -5.97 20.94 -44.17
C GLU A 129 -4.45 20.81 -43.93
N GLU A 130 -3.91 21.44 -42.88
CA GLU A 130 -2.48 21.43 -42.54
C GLU A 130 -2.10 20.39 -41.49
N PHE A 131 -3.06 19.57 -41.03
CA PHE A 131 -2.74 18.48 -40.10
C PHE A 131 -1.63 17.56 -40.69
N PRO A 132 -0.66 17.11 -39.90
CA PRO A 132 0.46 16.35 -40.44
C PRO A 132 0.11 14.88 -40.72
N THR A 133 0.77 14.32 -41.72
CA THR A 133 0.74 12.89 -42.00
C THR A 133 1.58 12.12 -40.98
N ARG A 134 1.32 10.81 -40.85
CA ARG A 134 2.07 9.92 -39.97
C ARG A 134 3.58 9.92 -40.28
N ASP A 135 3.94 9.90 -41.55
CA ASP A 135 5.34 9.80 -41.97
C ASP A 135 6.06 11.15 -41.78
N GLU A 136 5.39 12.29 -42.01
CA GLU A 136 5.93 13.63 -41.68
C GLU A 136 6.27 13.77 -40.19
N LEU A 137 5.40 13.30 -39.29
CA LEU A 137 5.69 13.31 -37.85
C LEU A 137 6.89 12.42 -37.50
N PHE A 138 7.03 11.28 -38.16
CA PHE A 138 8.16 10.39 -37.90
C PHE A 138 9.48 10.95 -38.44
N GLU A 139 9.47 11.58 -39.62
CA GLU A 139 10.65 12.29 -40.15
C GLU A 139 11.05 13.45 -39.26
N ARG A 140 10.08 14.23 -38.75
CA ARG A 140 10.33 15.29 -37.76
C ARG A 140 10.96 14.74 -36.48
N LEU A 141 10.37 13.71 -35.89
CA LEU A 141 10.91 13.05 -34.70
C LEU A 141 12.38 12.63 -34.91
N LYS A 142 12.70 12.02 -36.06
CA LYS A 142 14.07 11.62 -36.39
C LYS A 142 15.00 12.81 -36.50
N ALA A 143 14.57 13.88 -37.18
CA ALA A 143 15.38 15.08 -37.38
C ALA A 143 15.62 15.84 -36.07
N GLU A 144 14.56 16.07 -35.29
CA GLU A 144 14.59 16.84 -34.04
C GLU A 144 15.36 16.13 -32.93
N LYS A 145 15.41 14.79 -32.93
CA LYS A 145 16.26 13.99 -32.03
C LYS A 145 17.62 13.59 -32.62
N GLU A 146 17.95 14.04 -33.83
CA GLU A 146 19.19 13.67 -34.54
C GLU A 146 19.42 12.14 -34.60
N MET A 147 18.35 11.38 -34.84
CA MET A 147 18.40 9.91 -34.78
C MET A 147 19.22 9.31 -35.91
N ALA A 148 20.19 8.46 -35.56
CA ALA A 148 20.88 7.63 -36.53
C ALA A 148 19.94 6.61 -37.21
N PRO A 149 20.21 6.22 -38.47
CA PRO A 149 19.36 5.27 -39.20
C PRO A 149 19.13 3.94 -38.47
N GLU A 150 20.16 3.41 -37.81
CA GLU A 150 20.12 2.20 -36.99
C GLU A 150 19.16 2.32 -35.79
N VAL A 151 19.13 3.49 -35.13
CA VAL A 151 18.20 3.79 -34.03
C VAL A 151 16.76 3.79 -34.56
N SER A 152 16.53 4.49 -35.67
CA SER A 152 15.20 4.56 -36.29
C SER A 152 14.68 3.17 -36.71
N LYS A 153 15.55 2.29 -37.20
CA LYS A 153 15.23 0.89 -37.51
C LYS A 153 14.91 0.08 -36.26
N ALA A 154 15.66 0.28 -35.17
CA ALA A 154 15.43 -0.42 -33.91
C ALA A 154 14.08 -0.03 -33.27
N ILE A 155 13.79 1.27 -33.15
CA ILE A 155 12.52 1.74 -32.54
C ILE A 155 11.30 1.37 -33.37
N THR A 156 11.44 1.17 -34.68
CA THR A 156 10.36 0.69 -35.56
C THR A 156 10.22 -0.83 -35.59
N THR A 157 11.06 -1.56 -34.86
CA THR A 157 10.89 -3.00 -34.70
C THR A 157 9.62 -3.28 -33.89
N PRO A 158 8.67 -4.10 -34.40
CA PRO A 158 7.38 -4.26 -33.78
C PRO A 158 7.46 -5.12 -32.51
N TYR A 159 6.49 -4.91 -31.63
CA TYR A 159 6.28 -5.73 -30.45
C TYR A 159 5.91 -7.18 -30.81
N TYR A 160 6.15 -8.10 -29.88
CA TYR A 160 5.55 -9.41 -29.96
C TYR A 160 4.07 -9.31 -29.59
N THR A 161 3.20 -9.77 -30.50
CA THR A 161 1.76 -9.89 -30.30
C THR A 161 1.34 -11.33 -30.56
N ASP A 162 0.56 -11.90 -29.65
CA ASP A 162 -0.10 -13.20 -29.83
C ASP A 162 -1.59 -12.95 -30.00
N ALA A 163 -2.16 -13.40 -31.12
CA ALA A 163 -3.56 -13.22 -31.46
C ALA A 163 -4.52 -13.85 -30.43
N PHE A 164 -4.04 -14.83 -29.66
CA PHE A 164 -4.80 -15.50 -28.61
C PHE A 164 -4.51 -14.94 -27.20
N SER A 165 -3.55 -14.02 -27.07
CA SER A 165 -3.19 -13.40 -25.81
C SER A 165 -3.87 -12.05 -25.62
N ILE A 166 -4.50 -11.88 -24.46
CA ILE A 166 -5.11 -10.62 -24.04
C ILE A 166 -4.04 -9.63 -23.51
N LYS A 167 -2.81 -10.09 -23.24
CA LYS A 167 -1.76 -9.26 -22.65
C LYS A 167 -1.20 -8.24 -23.64
N LYS A 168 -1.57 -6.97 -23.46
CA LYS A 168 -0.96 -5.81 -24.13
C LYS A 168 -0.15 -4.99 -23.12
N PRO A 169 0.99 -4.38 -23.52
CA PRO A 169 1.73 -3.50 -22.62
C PRO A 169 0.90 -2.26 -22.30
N ARG A 170 0.82 -1.91 -21.01
CA ARG A 170 0.26 -0.63 -20.54
C ARG A 170 1.14 0.53 -20.99
N TYR A 171 0.61 1.76 -20.94
CA TYR A 171 1.31 2.94 -21.45
C TYR A 171 2.74 3.08 -20.87
N TYR A 172 2.89 2.95 -19.55
CA TYR A 172 4.18 3.07 -18.88
C TYR A 172 5.17 1.95 -19.27
N GLN A 173 4.65 0.77 -19.63
CA GLN A 173 5.47 -0.34 -20.12
C GLN A 173 5.96 -0.03 -21.55
N GLN A 174 5.09 0.52 -22.40
CA GLN A 174 5.46 0.93 -23.76
C GLN A 174 6.56 2.00 -23.72
N ILE A 175 6.45 3.00 -22.85
CA ILE A 175 7.47 4.05 -22.67
C ILE A 175 8.81 3.43 -22.29
N ALA A 176 8.85 2.67 -21.19
CA ALA A 176 10.08 2.05 -20.71
C ALA A 176 10.71 1.11 -21.74
N ILE A 177 9.91 0.30 -22.45
CA ILE A 177 10.40 -0.58 -23.51
C ILE A 177 10.98 0.27 -24.65
N ASN A 178 10.25 1.26 -25.17
CA ASN A 178 10.69 2.11 -26.28
C ASN A 178 11.98 2.87 -25.94
N ARG A 179 12.06 3.50 -24.77
CA ARG A 179 13.27 4.19 -24.29
C ARG A 179 14.45 3.23 -24.15
N THR A 180 14.21 1.99 -23.71
CA THR A 180 15.27 0.97 -23.64
C THR A 180 15.79 0.61 -25.03
N ILE A 181 14.89 0.40 -26.01
CA ILE A 181 15.29 0.11 -27.39
C ILE A 181 16.07 1.27 -28.00
N GLU A 182 15.61 2.51 -27.80
CA GLU A 182 16.28 3.73 -28.27
C GLU A 182 17.68 3.89 -27.66
N ALA A 183 17.81 3.72 -26.33
CA ALA A 183 19.08 3.82 -25.62
C ALA A 183 20.10 2.77 -26.10
N VAL A 184 19.69 1.50 -26.15
CA VAL A 184 20.59 0.40 -26.60
C VAL A 184 20.99 0.58 -28.06
N ALA A 185 20.06 0.96 -28.93
CA ALA A 185 20.38 1.22 -30.34
C ALA A 185 21.30 2.43 -30.52
N SER A 186 21.28 3.38 -29.59
CA SER A 186 22.17 4.56 -29.56
C SER A 186 23.55 4.24 -28.96
N GLY A 187 23.86 2.96 -28.68
CA GLY A 187 25.14 2.52 -28.15
C GLY A 187 25.26 2.58 -26.63
N GLN A 188 24.17 2.84 -25.90
CA GLN A 188 24.19 2.81 -24.44
C GLN A 188 24.20 1.35 -23.94
N ASN A 189 25.39 0.90 -23.52
CA ASN A 189 25.61 -0.49 -23.09
C ASN A 189 25.16 -0.77 -21.64
N ARG A 190 24.79 0.24 -20.86
CA ARG A 190 24.26 0.08 -19.50
C ARG A 190 23.02 0.94 -19.32
N VAL A 191 21.92 0.30 -19.00
CA VAL A 191 20.60 0.92 -18.91
C VAL A 191 19.92 0.42 -17.64
N MET A 192 19.19 1.30 -16.95
CA MET A 192 18.34 0.92 -15.83
C MET A 192 16.97 1.56 -15.93
N PHE A 193 15.93 0.83 -15.51
CA PHE A 193 14.63 1.41 -15.25
C PHE A 193 14.08 0.95 -13.90
N VAL A 194 13.35 1.85 -13.25
CA VAL A 194 12.82 1.65 -11.89
C VAL A 194 11.31 1.47 -11.98
N MET A 195 10.83 0.31 -11.55
CA MET A 195 9.44 -0.08 -11.71
C MET A 195 8.91 -0.70 -10.42
N ALA A 196 7.86 -0.12 -9.86
CA ALA A 196 7.21 -0.64 -8.66
C ALA A 196 6.85 -2.14 -8.78
N THR A 197 6.82 -2.85 -7.66
CA THR A 197 6.44 -4.26 -7.65
C THR A 197 5.01 -4.43 -8.17
N GLY A 198 4.75 -5.47 -8.97
CA GLY A 198 3.42 -5.73 -9.54
C GLY A 198 3.11 -5.02 -10.87
N THR A 199 4.04 -4.23 -11.41
CA THR A 199 3.84 -3.45 -12.65
C THR A 199 4.21 -4.19 -13.94
N GLY A 200 4.65 -5.46 -13.85
CA GLY A 200 4.90 -6.32 -15.02
C GLY A 200 6.32 -6.25 -15.61
N LYS A 201 7.36 -6.09 -14.77
CA LYS A 201 8.78 -6.08 -15.19
C LYS A 201 9.16 -7.27 -16.09
N THR A 202 8.75 -8.48 -15.74
CA THR A 202 9.09 -9.69 -16.50
C THR A 202 8.53 -9.66 -17.92
N PHE A 203 7.27 -9.23 -18.09
CA PHE A 203 6.67 -9.02 -19.42
C PHE A 203 7.39 -7.93 -20.23
N MET A 204 7.87 -6.86 -19.57
CA MET A 204 8.68 -5.84 -20.24
C MET A 204 10.03 -6.40 -20.71
N ALA A 205 10.73 -7.16 -19.86
CA ALA A 205 11.98 -7.83 -20.21
C ALA A 205 11.79 -8.73 -21.44
N PHE A 206 10.69 -9.50 -21.49
CA PHE A 206 10.32 -10.31 -22.66
C PHE A 206 10.23 -9.46 -23.94
N GLN A 207 9.47 -8.36 -23.91
CA GLN A 207 9.29 -7.48 -25.07
C GLN A 207 10.59 -6.79 -25.49
N ILE A 208 11.42 -6.36 -24.54
CA ILE A 208 12.74 -5.77 -24.83
C ILE A 208 13.63 -6.79 -25.52
N ILE A 209 13.75 -8.00 -24.96
CA ILE A 209 14.54 -9.08 -25.54
C ILE A 209 14.05 -9.42 -26.96
N HIS A 210 12.72 -9.54 -27.14
CA HIS A 210 12.14 -9.80 -28.44
C HIS A 210 12.53 -8.73 -29.47
N ARG A 211 12.36 -7.45 -29.13
CA ARG A 211 12.60 -6.34 -30.05
C ARG A 211 14.08 -6.16 -30.36
N LEU A 212 14.97 -6.27 -29.37
CA LEU A 212 16.42 -6.23 -29.61
C LEU A 212 16.89 -7.39 -30.49
N ARG A 213 16.37 -8.61 -30.27
CA ARG A 213 16.67 -9.76 -31.13
C ARG A 213 16.18 -9.56 -32.56
N LYS A 214 14.95 -9.07 -32.73
CA LYS A 214 14.37 -8.81 -34.05
C LYS A 214 15.07 -7.66 -34.79
N ALA A 215 15.58 -6.67 -34.06
CA ALA A 215 16.41 -5.59 -34.61
C ALA A 215 17.83 -6.05 -34.98
N GLY A 216 18.27 -7.23 -34.54
CA GLY A 216 19.62 -7.74 -34.74
C GLY A 216 20.65 -7.16 -33.76
N LEU A 217 20.20 -6.53 -32.67
CA LEU A 217 21.05 -5.90 -31.65
C LEU A 217 21.48 -6.87 -30.53
N ALA A 218 20.80 -8.00 -30.39
CA ALA A 218 21.16 -9.06 -29.47
C ALA A 218 20.81 -10.42 -30.06
N LYS A 219 21.60 -11.45 -29.80
CA LYS A 219 21.24 -12.84 -30.13
C LYS A 219 21.25 -13.72 -28.89
N ARG A 220 22.37 -13.74 -28.18
CA ARG A 220 22.58 -14.52 -26.95
C ARG A 220 22.28 -13.67 -25.73
N VAL A 221 21.26 -14.08 -24.98
CA VAL A 221 20.71 -13.30 -23.85
C VAL A 221 20.85 -14.07 -22.55
N LEU A 222 21.34 -13.41 -21.51
CA LEU A 222 21.34 -13.92 -20.13
C LEU A 222 20.32 -13.15 -19.30
N PHE A 223 19.31 -13.82 -18.77
CA PHE A 223 18.37 -13.29 -17.80
C PHE A 223 18.73 -13.79 -16.40
N LEU A 224 19.00 -12.87 -15.48
CA LEU A 224 19.41 -13.16 -14.12
C LEU A 224 18.32 -12.78 -13.13
N ALA A 225 18.02 -13.71 -12.22
CA ALA A 225 17.09 -13.50 -11.12
C ALA A 225 17.69 -13.91 -9.78
N ASP A 226 17.04 -13.48 -8.70
CA ASP A 226 17.49 -13.76 -7.32
C ASP A 226 17.08 -15.15 -6.81
N ARG A 227 16.01 -15.75 -7.35
CA ARG A 227 15.44 -17.02 -6.85
C ARG A 227 15.00 -17.96 -7.95
N ASN A 228 15.14 -19.27 -7.71
CA ASN A 228 14.74 -20.32 -8.66
C ASN A 228 13.28 -20.20 -9.10
N ILE A 229 12.37 -19.96 -8.16
CA ILE A 229 10.93 -19.83 -8.45
C ILE A 229 10.63 -18.69 -9.44
N LEU A 230 11.41 -17.60 -9.41
CA LEU A 230 11.25 -16.49 -10.36
C LEU A 230 11.70 -16.90 -11.77
N VAL A 231 12.78 -17.67 -11.88
CA VAL A 231 13.24 -18.21 -13.16
C VAL A 231 12.19 -19.16 -13.73
N ASP A 232 11.73 -20.11 -12.92
CA ASP A 232 10.76 -21.12 -13.36
C ASP A 232 9.43 -20.49 -13.79
N GLN A 233 8.92 -19.52 -13.02
CA GLN A 233 7.72 -18.76 -13.38
C GLN A 233 7.92 -17.94 -14.67
N THR A 234 9.07 -17.28 -14.81
CA THR A 234 9.39 -16.48 -16.00
C THR A 234 9.35 -17.35 -17.26
N MET A 235 9.97 -18.54 -17.22
CA MET A 235 9.97 -19.49 -18.34
C MET A 235 8.55 -20.00 -18.65
N ALA A 236 7.79 -20.40 -17.63
CA ALA A 236 6.46 -20.98 -17.82
C ALA A 236 5.41 -19.96 -18.31
N GLU A 237 5.57 -18.68 -17.96
CA GLU A 237 4.61 -17.62 -18.25
C GLU A 237 5.11 -16.66 -19.35
N ASP A 238 5.72 -15.53 -18.98
CA ASP A 238 5.98 -14.42 -19.90
C ASP A 238 7.01 -14.79 -21.00
N PHE A 239 7.97 -15.68 -20.71
CA PHE A 239 8.98 -16.12 -21.68
C PHE A 239 8.57 -17.38 -22.45
N LYS A 240 7.34 -17.88 -22.27
CA LYS A 240 6.82 -19.03 -23.01
C LYS A 240 7.02 -18.92 -24.53
N PRO A 241 6.88 -17.75 -25.20
CA PRO A 241 7.17 -17.65 -26.64
C PRO A 241 8.62 -17.98 -27.03
N PHE A 242 9.55 -18.01 -26.07
CA PHE A 242 10.94 -18.41 -26.26
C PHE A 242 11.22 -19.88 -25.94
N GLU A 243 10.23 -20.71 -25.57
CA GLU A 243 10.41 -22.09 -25.09
C GLU A 243 11.35 -22.96 -25.94
N LYS A 244 11.39 -22.75 -27.26
CA LYS A 244 12.21 -23.52 -28.21
C LYS A 244 13.69 -23.11 -28.23
N VAL A 245 14.00 -21.92 -27.74
CA VAL A 245 15.34 -21.31 -27.81
C VAL A 245 15.88 -20.90 -26.45
N MET A 246 15.12 -21.10 -25.37
CA MET A 246 15.51 -20.76 -24.01
C MET A 246 15.88 -21.99 -23.18
N THR A 247 16.74 -21.79 -22.18
CA THR A 247 17.14 -22.83 -21.23
C THR A 247 17.42 -22.26 -19.85
N LYS A 248 17.28 -23.10 -18.83
CA LYS A 248 17.72 -22.79 -17.46
C LYS A 248 19.17 -23.23 -17.29
N ILE A 249 20.00 -22.34 -16.76
CA ILE A 249 21.36 -22.69 -16.36
C ILE A 249 21.28 -23.70 -15.23
N THR A 250 21.92 -24.85 -15.40
CA THR A 250 22.00 -25.95 -14.43
C THR A 250 23.43 -26.47 -14.39
N SER A 251 23.85 -27.10 -13.29
CA SER A 251 25.18 -27.72 -13.23
C SER A 251 25.39 -28.75 -14.35
N LYS A 252 24.32 -29.44 -14.77
CA LYS A 252 24.33 -30.36 -15.92
C LYS A 252 24.62 -29.65 -17.23
N LEU A 253 24.01 -28.49 -17.48
CA LEU A 253 24.25 -27.69 -18.69
C LEU A 253 25.69 -27.13 -18.70
N LEU A 254 26.15 -26.62 -17.55
CA LEU A 254 27.50 -26.08 -17.38
C LEU A 254 28.60 -27.13 -17.56
N ASN A 255 28.28 -28.42 -17.39
CA ASN A 255 29.21 -29.53 -17.60
C ASN A 255 29.09 -30.18 -18.98
N ALA A 256 28.31 -29.59 -19.90
CA ALA A 256 28.10 -30.06 -21.26
C ALA A 256 28.36 -28.93 -22.27
N PRO A 257 29.63 -28.55 -22.52
CA PRO A 257 29.99 -27.40 -23.36
C PRO A 257 29.39 -27.45 -24.78
N GLU A 258 29.26 -28.65 -25.34
CA GLU A 258 28.67 -28.89 -26.65
C GLU A 258 27.19 -28.47 -26.74
N LYS A 259 26.48 -28.47 -25.59
CA LYS A 259 25.07 -28.06 -25.50
C LYS A 259 24.89 -26.59 -25.18
N LEU A 260 25.95 -25.91 -24.72
CA LEU A 260 25.87 -24.48 -24.41
C LEU A 260 25.45 -23.68 -25.64
N ASN A 261 25.99 -23.98 -26.82
CA ASN A 261 25.67 -23.27 -28.06
C ASN A 261 24.30 -23.64 -28.70
N SER A 262 23.52 -24.53 -28.08
CA SER A 262 22.22 -24.97 -28.63
C SER A 262 21.04 -24.04 -28.31
N PHE A 263 21.28 -22.99 -27.52
CA PHE A 263 20.25 -22.07 -27.04
C PHE A 263 20.63 -20.63 -27.36
N GLU A 264 19.66 -19.72 -27.27
CA GLU A 264 19.87 -18.29 -27.48
C GLU A 264 19.49 -17.48 -26.24
N ILE A 265 18.65 -18.02 -25.36
CA ILE A 265 18.24 -17.35 -24.12
C ILE A 265 18.54 -18.25 -22.93
N TYR A 266 19.23 -17.71 -21.94
CA TYR A 266 19.68 -18.43 -20.77
C TYR A 266 19.10 -17.74 -19.53
N LEU A 267 18.48 -18.50 -18.66
CA LEU A 267 17.96 -17.99 -17.40
C LEU A 267 18.73 -18.63 -16.25
N GLY A 268 19.21 -17.83 -15.30
CA GLY A 268 20.04 -18.33 -14.21
C GLY A 268 19.96 -17.50 -12.93
N LEU A 269 20.48 -18.06 -11.86
CA LEU A 269 20.66 -17.34 -10.59
C LEU A 269 22.06 -16.75 -10.49
N TYR A 270 22.16 -15.60 -9.83
CA TYR A 270 23.47 -15.00 -9.51
C TYR A 270 24.37 -15.95 -8.73
N GLN A 271 23.85 -16.53 -7.65
CA GLN A 271 24.60 -17.46 -6.79
C GLN A 271 25.08 -18.68 -7.58
N GLN A 272 24.23 -19.18 -8.47
CA GLN A 272 24.57 -20.34 -9.29
C GLN A 272 25.64 -20.04 -10.34
N LEU A 273 25.82 -18.80 -10.78
CA LEU A 273 26.95 -18.45 -11.64
C LEU A 273 28.27 -18.34 -10.87
N MET A 274 28.22 -18.13 -9.56
CA MET A 274 29.38 -17.90 -8.69
C MET A 274 29.83 -19.12 -7.87
N GLY A 275 29.07 -20.21 -7.86
CA GLY A 275 29.30 -21.34 -6.94
C GLY A 275 28.78 -21.08 -5.53
N GLU A 276 28.46 -22.14 -4.77
CA GLU A 276 27.86 -22.03 -3.43
C GLU A 276 28.77 -21.33 -2.40
N ASP A 277 30.08 -21.35 -2.60
CA ASP A 277 31.12 -20.74 -1.74
C ASP A 277 31.88 -19.57 -2.41
N GLY A 278 31.52 -19.20 -3.64
CA GLY A 278 32.20 -18.15 -4.40
C GLY A 278 33.56 -18.54 -5.00
N THR A 279 34.01 -19.78 -4.82
CA THR A 279 35.28 -20.29 -5.38
C THR A 279 35.10 -20.88 -6.78
N GLU A 280 33.91 -21.38 -7.10
CA GLU A 280 33.57 -21.92 -8.41
C GLU A 280 33.09 -20.83 -9.37
N THR A 281 33.96 -20.42 -10.28
CA THR A 281 33.65 -19.40 -11.28
C THR A 281 32.85 -19.98 -12.46
N HIS A 282 31.65 -20.52 -12.22
CA HIS A 282 30.83 -21.13 -13.26
C HIS A 282 30.53 -20.21 -14.45
N TYR A 283 30.43 -18.90 -14.23
CA TYR A 283 30.31 -17.91 -15.31
C TYR A 283 31.49 -17.93 -16.30
N GLN A 284 32.71 -18.32 -15.86
CA GLN A 284 33.89 -18.43 -16.73
C GLN A 284 33.84 -19.63 -17.69
N LYS A 285 32.84 -20.51 -17.53
CA LYS A 285 32.57 -21.58 -18.52
C LYS A 285 31.92 -21.04 -19.79
N PHE A 286 31.40 -19.82 -19.74
CA PHE A 286 31.01 -19.06 -20.93
C PHE A 286 32.15 -18.14 -21.31
N ASP A 287 32.39 -17.94 -22.62
CA ASP A 287 33.34 -16.92 -23.07
C ASP A 287 32.90 -15.51 -22.63
N LYS A 288 33.86 -14.60 -22.40
CA LYS A 288 33.58 -13.20 -22.02
C LYS A 288 32.63 -12.48 -22.98
N ASN A 289 32.67 -12.84 -24.27
CA ASN A 289 31.85 -12.27 -25.34
C ASN A 289 30.73 -13.23 -25.77
N PHE A 290 30.33 -14.16 -24.90
CA PHE A 290 29.30 -15.13 -25.21
C PHE A 290 27.91 -14.48 -25.24
N PHE A 291 27.61 -13.57 -24.33
CA PHE A 291 26.32 -12.88 -24.30
C PHE A 291 26.42 -11.54 -25.02
N ASP A 292 25.37 -11.20 -25.78
CA ASP A 292 25.21 -9.87 -26.37
C ASP A 292 24.37 -8.97 -25.46
N LEU A 293 23.51 -9.58 -24.64
CA LEU A 293 22.59 -8.89 -23.73
C LEU A 293 22.51 -9.62 -22.38
N ILE A 294 22.53 -8.86 -21.29
CA ILE A 294 22.25 -9.34 -19.93
C ILE A 294 21.12 -8.50 -19.35
N VAL A 295 20.06 -9.18 -18.90
CA VAL A 295 18.93 -8.57 -18.19
C VAL A 295 18.96 -9.03 -16.74
N ILE A 296 18.90 -8.06 -15.83
CA ILE A 296 19.18 -8.21 -14.41
C ILE A 296 17.92 -7.83 -13.64
N ASP A 297 17.17 -8.81 -13.14
CA ASP A 297 16.03 -8.57 -12.27
C ASP A 297 16.49 -8.35 -10.82
N GLU A 298 15.80 -7.46 -10.10
CA GLU A 298 16.20 -7.00 -8.76
C GLU A 298 17.66 -6.51 -8.68
N ALA A 299 18.05 -5.65 -9.65
CA ALA A 299 19.39 -5.10 -9.82
C ALA A 299 20.00 -4.39 -8.59
N HIS A 300 19.20 -4.14 -7.55
CA HIS A 300 19.63 -3.57 -6.28
C HIS A 300 20.40 -4.52 -5.36
N ARG A 301 20.39 -5.84 -5.65
CA ARG A 301 20.96 -6.87 -4.76
C ARG A 301 22.48 -7.02 -4.87
N GLY A 302 23.10 -6.53 -5.95
CA GLY A 302 24.50 -6.83 -6.22
C GLY A 302 25.33 -5.71 -6.85
N SER A 303 24.76 -4.61 -7.30
CA SER A 303 25.50 -3.45 -7.85
C SER A 303 26.30 -2.65 -6.81
N ALA A 304 26.25 -3.09 -5.56
CA ALA A 304 26.37 -2.21 -4.41
C ALA A 304 27.78 -2.07 -3.86
N LYS A 305 28.61 -3.12 -3.90
CA LYS A 305 30.00 -2.99 -3.47
C LYS A 305 30.91 -3.35 -4.62
N GLU A 306 31.97 -2.56 -4.82
CA GLU A 306 32.98 -2.80 -5.85
C GLU A 306 33.53 -4.23 -5.79
N ASP A 307 33.68 -4.76 -4.58
CA ASP A 307 34.20 -6.11 -4.32
C ASP A 307 33.14 -7.23 -4.33
N SER A 308 31.90 -6.93 -4.70
CA SER A 308 30.83 -7.92 -4.67
C SER A 308 30.99 -9.00 -5.76
N ASN A 309 30.62 -10.24 -5.42
CA ASN A 309 30.62 -11.35 -6.37
C ASN A 309 29.69 -11.10 -7.58
N TRP A 310 28.65 -10.29 -7.41
CA TRP A 310 27.79 -9.86 -8.51
C TRP A 310 28.57 -9.03 -9.55
N ARG A 311 29.36 -8.05 -9.09
CA ARG A 311 30.09 -7.15 -9.97
C ARG A 311 31.11 -7.90 -10.82
N LYS A 312 31.74 -8.94 -10.26
CA LYS A 312 32.63 -9.85 -11.02
C LYS A 312 31.95 -10.52 -12.22
N VAL A 313 30.70 -11.00 -12.08
CA VAL A 313 29.97 -11.64 -13.19
C VAL A 313 29.66 -10.62 -14.29
N ILE A 314 29.12 -9.47 -13.90
CA ILE A 314 28.64 -8.48 -14.87
C ILE A 314 29.82 -7.75 -15.54
N GLU A 315 30.94 -7.53 -14.83
CA GLU A 315 32.18 -7.01 -15.43
C GLU A 315 32.88 -8.04 -16.35
N TYR A 316 32.79 -9.33 -16.04
CA TYR A 316 33.31 -10.38 -16.91
C TYR A 316 32.65 -10.35 -18.30
N PHE A 317 31.34 -10.11 -18.34
CA PHE A 317 30.55 -9.95 -19.57
C PHE A 317 30.34 -8.46 -19.94
N SER A 318 31.36 -7.62 -19.75
CA SER A 318 31.30 -6.18 -19.99
C SER A 318 31.07 -5.78 -21.46
N SER A 319 31.30 -6.68 -22.41
CA SER A 319 31.00 -6.46 -23.83
C SER A 319 29.51 -6.57 -24.16
N ALA A 320 28.72 -7.24 -23.30
CA ALA A 320 27.28 -7.33 -23.45
C ALA A 320 26.62 -6.01 -23.05
N THR A 321 25.52 -5.66 -23.71
CA THR A 321 24.59 -4.65 -23.18
C THR A 321 23.96 -5.18 -21.89
N GLN A 322 23.81 -4.33 -20.88
CA GLN A 322 23.34 -4.69 -19.55
C GLN A 322 22.14 -3.84 -19.14
N ILE A 323 21.02 -4.50 -18.85
CA ILE A 323 19.76 -3.86 -18.49
C ILE A 323 19.41 -4.24 -17.05
N GLY A 324 19.48 -3.27 -16.15
CA GLY A 324 19.05 -3.39 -14.76
C GLY A 324 17.57 -3.06 -14.58
N MET A 325 16.84 -3.93 -13.91
CA MET A 325 15.46 -3.68 -13.50
C MET A 325 15.36 -3.77 -11.99
N THR A 326 14.71 -2.80 -11.36
CA THR A 326 14.53 -2.82 -9.90
C THR A 326 13.28 -2.05 -9.49
N ALA A 327 12.67 -2.41 -8.36
CA ALA A 327 11.68 -1.54 -7.71
C ALA A 327 12.31 -0.55 -6.74
N THR A 328 13.56 -0.79 -6.37
CA THR A 328 14.20 -0.16 -5.20
C THR A 328 15.70 0.01 -5.48
N PRO A 329 16.10 0.95 -6.34
CA PRO A 329 17.53 1.21 -6.53
C PRO A 329 18.15 1.58 -5.18
N LYS A 330 19.39 1.14 -4.95
CA LYS A 330 20.13 1.46 -3.73
C LYS A 330 21.12 2.58 -4.02
N GLU A 331 20.96 3.66 -3.28
CA GLU A 331 21.85 4.82 -3.31
C GLU A 331 22.27 5.13 -1.87
N THR A 332 23.49 4.73 -1.51
CA THR A 332 24.19 5.03 -0.25
C THR A 332 25.58 5.57 -0.56
N LYS A 333 26.37 5.89 0.47
CA LYS A 333 27.78 6.31 0.30
C LYS A 333 28.65 5.22 -0.31
N GLU A 334 28.45 3.96 0.06
CA GLU A 334 29.26 2.84 -0.43
C GLU A 334 28.64 2.13 -1.64
N VAL A 335 27.37 2.39 -1.95
CA VAL A 335 26.53 1.62 -2.86
C VAL A 335 25.76 2.54 -3.79
N SER A 336 26.00 2.46 -5.11
CA SER A 336 25.19 3.21 -6.08
C SER A 336 24.86 2.37 -7.30
N ASN A 337 23.56 2.11 -7.50
CA ASN A 337 23.07 1.53 -8.75
C ASN A 337 23.32 2.48 -9.93
N MET A 338 23.12 3.78 -9.69
CA MET A 338 23.26 4.83 -10.70
C MET A 338 24.71 5.03 -11.14
N GLU A 339 25.69 4.79 -10.27
CA GLU A 339 27.11 4.79 -10.68
C GLU A 339 27.43 3.69 -11.69
N TYR A 340 26.82 2.52 -11.55
CA TYR A 340 27.05 1.41 -12.47
C TYR A 340 26.26 1.56 -13.78
N PHE A 341 24.95 1.77 -13.67
CA PHE A 341 24.02 1.76 -14.81
C PHE A 341 23.74 3.14 -15.43
N GLY A 342 24.13 4.22 -14.76
CA GLY A 342 23.65 5.57 -15.06
C GLY A 342 22.28 5.87 -14.44
N GLU A 343 21.78 7.07 -14.73
CA GLU A 343 20.43 7.50 -14.35
C GLU A 343 19.36 6.54 -14.90
N PRO A 344 18.28 6.26 -14.15
CA PRO A 344 17.16 5.51 -14.69
C PRO A 344 16.58 6.19 -15.94
N ILE A 345 16.45 5.45 -17.05
CA ILE A 345 15.83 5.98 -18.28
C ILE A 345 14.31 6.19 -18.12
N TYR A 346 13.72 5.55 -17.11
CA TYR A 346 12.31 5.67 -16.75
C TYR A 346 12.07 5.18 -15.31
N THR A 347 11.22 5.91 -14.58
CA THR A 347 10.73 5.55 -13.24
C THR A 347 9.21 5.45 -13.28
N TYR A 348 8.66 4.34 -12.75
CA TYR A 348 7.22 4.18 -12.51
C TYR A 348 7.00 3.75 -11.06
N SER A 349 6.62 4.71 -10.23
CA SER A 349 6.53 4.58 -8.77
C SER A 349 5.28 3.85 -8.31
N LEU A 350 5.25 3.48 -7.01
CA LEU A 350 4.07 2.90 -6.39
C LEU A 350 2.94 3.93 -6.36
N LYS A 351 3.24 5.18 -5.98
CA LYS A 351 2.30 6.30 -6.05
C LYS A 351 1.64 6.43 -7.43
N GLN A 352 2.44 6.46 -8.50
CA GLN A 352 1.90 6.55 -9.86
C GLN A 352 1.03 5.33 -10.21
N GLY A 353 1.46 4.13 -9.84
CA GLY A 353 0.68 2.90 -9.99
C GLY A 353 -0.69 2.92 -9.30
N ILE A 354 -0.77 3.54 -8.11
CA ILE A 354 -2.02 3.69 -7.38
C ILE A 354 -2.91 4.76 -8.04
N GLU A 355 -2.33 5.90 -8.44
CA GLU A 355 -3.04 7.00 -9.09
C GLU A 355 -3.66 6.56 -10.43
N ASP A 356 -2.93 5.76 -11.22
CA ASP A 356 -3.42 5.23 -12.49
C ASP A 356 -4.43 4.08 -12.30
N GLY A 357 -4.68 3.62 -11.07
CA GLY A 357 -5.61 2.55 -10.78
C GLY A 357 -5.09 1.15 -11.14
N PHE A 358 -3.78 1.00 -11.37
CA PHE A 358 -3.13 -0.25 -11.75
C PHE A 358 -2.58 -1.04 -10.56
N LEU A 359 -2.33 -0.36 -9.43
CA LEU A 359 -1.94 -0.94 -8.16
C LEU A 359 -2.98 -0.62 -7.08
N ALA A 360 -3.11 -1.52 -6.12
CA ALA A 360 -4.03 -1.40 -5.01
C ALA A 360 -3.52 -0.36 -4.01
N PRO A 361 -4.35 0.62 -3.60
CA PRO A 361 -4.05 1.45 -2.43
C PRO A 361 -4.01 0.60 -1.15
N TYR A 362 -3.48 1.21 -0.08
CA TYR A 362 -3.37 0.58 1.22
C TYR A 362 -4.04 1.41 2.33
N ARG A 363 -4.52 0.69 3.34
CA ARG A 363 -4.96 1.22 4.63
C ARG A 363 -3.97 0.77 5.70
N VAL A 364 -3.51 1.68 6.55
CA VAL A 364 -2.57 1.37 7.64
C VAL A 364 -3.31 1.41 8.97
N MET A 365 -3.18 0.36 9.76
CA MET A 365 -3.62 0.31 11.15
C MET A 365 -2.40 0.16 12.05
N ARG A 366 -2.06 1.20 12.79
CA ARG A 366 -0.96 1.16 13.78
C ARG A 366 -1.52 0.75 15.12
N VAL A 367 -0.87 -0.21 15.77
CA VAL A 367 -1.30 -0.74 17.07
C VAL A 367 -0.14 -0.62 18.04
N ASN A 368 -0.34 0.11 19.12
CA ASN A 368 0.70 0.30 20.14
C ASN A 368 0.43 -0.62 21.33
N LEU A 369 1.40 -1.47 21.64
CA LEU A 369 1.40 -2.30 22.84
C LEU A 369 2.16 -1.57 23.96
N ASP A 370 1.68 -1.71 25.20
CA ASP A 370 2.27 -1.07 26.39
C ASP A 370 3.78 -1.35 26.48
N VAL A 371 4.19 -2.62 26.38
CA VAL A 371 5.61 -3.00 26.43
C VAL A 371 6.43 -2.42 25.28
N ASP A 372 5.86 -2.21 24.09
CA ASP A 372 6.57 -1.61 22.96
C ASP A 372 6.69 -0.08 23.10
N VAL A 373 5.85 0.58 23.89
CA VAL A 373 5.91 2.03 24.14
C VAL A 373 6.75 2.32 25.38
N ASP A 374 6.43 1.67 26.50
CA ASP A 374 7.00 1.93 27.82
C ASP A 374 8.25 1.08 28.12
N GLY A 375 8.49 0.03 27.33
CA GLY A 375 9.53 -0.94 27.59
C GLY A 375 9.16 -1.95 28.68
N TYR A 376 10.15 -2.75 29.08
CA TYR A 376 10.03 -3.72 30.16
C TYR A 376 11.27 -3.71 31.03
N ARG A 377 11.09 -3.67 32.34
CA ARG A 377 12.17 -3.88 33.30
C ARG A 377 11.74 -5.02 34.24
N PRO A 378 12.49 -6.13 34.32
CA PRO A 378 12.13 -7.24 35.20
C PRO A 378 12.29 -6.84 36.67
N GLU A 379 11.55 -7.51 37.54
CA GLU A 379 11.77 -7.43 38.99
C GLU A 379 13.15 -7.99 39.37
N ASN A 380 13.71 -7.54 40.49
CA ASN A 380 15.00 -8.03 40.95
C ASN A 380 14.93 -9.55 41.22
N GLY A 381 15.90 -10.31 40.69
CA GLY A 381 15.94 -11.76 40.83
C GLY A 381 15.04 -12.51 39.85
N LYS A 382 14.42 -11.83 38.88
CA LYS A 382 13.54 -12.47 37.89
C LYS A 382 14.29 -13.51 37.08
N VAL A 383 13.70 -14.70 36.97
CA VAL A 383 14.18 -15.76 36.07
C VAL A 383 13.24 -15.94 34.89
N ASP A 384 13.79 -16.44 33.80
CA ASP A 384 13.04 -16.80 32.60
C ASP A 384 12.34 -18.17 32.74
N ALA A 385 11.64 -18.61 31.69
CA ALA A 385 10.94 -19.89 31.66
C ALA A 385 11.85 -21.13 31.86
N LYS A 386 13.17 -21.00 31.71
CA LYS A 386 14.16 -22.06 31.93
C LYS A 386 14.87 -21.92 33.29
N GLY A 387 14.53 -20.92 34.09
CA GLY A 387 15.17 -20.63 35.38
C GLY A 387 16.46 -19.81 35.26
N GLN A 388 16.78 -19.24 34.10
CA GLN A 388 17.94 -18.38 33.91
C GLN A 388 17.64 -16.97 34.41
N LEU A 389 18.55 -16.38 35.19
CA LEU A 389 18.42 -15.02 35.69
C LEU A 389 18.39 -14.01 34.53
N ILE A 390 17.33 -13.20 34.49
CA ILE A 390 17.19 -12.07 33.58
C ILE A 390 17.89 -10.87 34.22
N GLU A 391 18.75 -10.21 33.45
CA GLU A 391 19.47 -9.01 33.91
C GLU A 391 18.47 -7.91 34.31
N ASP A 392 18.63 -7.32 35.49
CA ASP A 392 17.85 -6.16 35.93
C ASP A 392 18.31 -4.89 35.19
N ARG A 393 17.78 -4.73 33.98
CA ARG A 393 17.91 -3.52 33.19
C ARG A 393 16.63 -3.23 32.41
N TYR A 394 16.60 -2.03 31.84
CA TYR A 394 15.55 -1.67 30.89
C TYR A 394 15.74 -2.44 29.56
N TYR A 395 14.65 -3.05 29.09
CA TYR A 395 14.53 -3.71 27.79
C TYR A 395 13.53 -2.95 26.92
N GLY A 396 13.98 -2.51 25.74
CA GLY A 396 13.14 -1.81 24.77
C GLY A 396 12.82 -2.65 23.52
N ARG A 397 12.25 -2.02 22.48
CA ARG A 397 11.89 -2.72 21.23
C ARG A 397 13.02 -3.56 20.62
N LYS A 398 14.25 -3.03 20.60
CA LYS A 398 15.42 -3.73 20.05
C LYS A 398 15.75 -5.01 20.84
N ASP A 399 15.47 -5.00 22.14
CA ASP A 399 15.64 -6.17 22.99
C ASP A 399 14.58 -7.23 22.70
N PHE A 400 13.33 -6.81 22.45
CA PHE A 400 12.25 -7.76 22.09
C PHE A 400 12.52 -8.53 20.79
N ASP A 401 13.37 -7.99 19.94
CA ASP A 401 13.79 -8.66 18.71
C ASP A 401 14.97 -9.63 18.94
N LYS A 402 15.86 -9.34 19.90
CA LYS A 402 17.18 -9.98 20.00
C LYS A 402 17.46 -10.74 21.28
N THR A 403 17.00 -10.25 22.43
CA THR A 403 17.50 -10.67 23.75
C THR A 403 16.40 -11.20 24.66
N ILE A 404 15.15 -10.74 24.51
CA ILE A 404 14.05 -11.12 25.39
C ILE A 404 12.75 -11.32 24.61
N ILE A 405 11.99 -12.34 24.97
CA ILE A 405 10.68 -12.67 24.39
C ILE A 405 9.64 -12.50 25.50
N ILE A 406 8.62 -11.69 25.24
CA ILE A 406 7.43 -11.61 26.08
C ILE A 406 6.33 -12.44 25.40
N ASP A 407 5.98 -13.59 25.98
CA ASP A 407 5.04 -14.51 25.34
C ASP A 407 3.64 -13.90 25.16
N ASP A 408 3.19 -13.10 26.13
CA ASP A 408 1.89 -12.43 26.05
C ASP A 408 1.83 -11.41 24.90
N ARG A 409 2.96 -10.78 24.55
CA ARG A 409 3.06 -9.87 23.39
C ARG A 409 2.72 -10.60 22.09
N THR A 410 3.32 -11.77 21.87
CA THR A 410 3.07 -12.61 20.68
C THR A 410 1.59 -13.03 20.61
N ARG A 411 1.02 -13.43 21.74
CA ARG A 411 -0.41 -13.78 21.84
C ARG A 411 -1.32 -12.60 21.55
N LYS A 412 -1.02 -11.41 22.09
CA LYS A 412 -1.82 -10.18 21.87
C LYS A 412 -1.82 -9.75 20.41
N VAL A 413 -0.68 -9.85 19.72
CA VAL A 413 -0.59 -9.62 18.27
C VAL A 413 -1.50 -10.58 17.50
N ALA A 414 -1.33 -11.89 17.70
CA ALA A 414 -2.13 -12.91 17.00
C ALA A 414 -3.63 -12.77 17.30
N LYS A 415 -3.97 -12.47 18.55
CA LYS A 415 -5.35 -12.22 18.99
C LYS A 415 -5.95 -11.01 18.30
N PHE A 416 -5.26 -9.87 18.31
CA PHE A 416 -5.76 -8.65 17.68
C PHE A 416 -6.03 -8.85 16.19
N VAL A 417 -5.09 -9.46 15.47
CA VAL A 417 -5.26 -9.76 14.04
C VAL A 417 -6.41 -10.74 13.80
N SER A 418 -6.51 -11.79 14.62
CA SER A 418 -7.59 -12.78 14.49
C SER A 418 -8.97 -12.18 14.79
N ASP A 419 -9.08 -11.34 15.81
CA ASP A 419 -10.32 -10.63 16.16
C ASP A 419 -10.71 -9.66 15.05
N TYR A 420 -9.75 -8.90 14.51
CA TYR A 420 -9.96 -8.08 13.32
C TYR A 420 -10.49 -8.90 12.14
N MET A 421 -9.89 -10.06 11.84
CA MET A 421 -10.34 -10.93 10.75
C MET A 421 -11.77 -11.46 11.00
N LYS A 422 -12.11 -11.81 12.23
CA LYS A 422 -13.47 -12.27 12.62
C LYS A 422 -14.50 -11.16 12.45
N GLN A 423 -14.20 -9.96 12.93
CA GLN A 423 -15.11 -8.80 12.90
C GLN A 423 -15.38 -8.29 11.48
N ASN A 424 -14.41 -8.42 10.57
CA ASN A 424 -14.49 -7.90 9.21
C ASN A 424 -14.81 -8.98 8.16
N ASN A 425 -15.26 -10.17 8.58
CA ASN A 425 -15.50 -11.31 7.68
C ASN A 425 -14.31 -11.63 6.75
N ALA A 426 -13.10 -11.47 7.28
CA ALA A 426 -11.83 -11.55 6.54
C ALA A 426 -11.02 -12.80 6.93
N ARG A 427 -11.64 -13.83 7.51
CA ARG A 427 -10.94 -15.03 8.00
C ARG A 427 -10.23 -15.84 6.90
N PHE A 428 -10.70 -15.77 5.66
CA PHE A 428 -10.05 -16.41 4.52
C PHE A 428 -9.26 -15.44 3.64
N ASP A 429 -9.11 -14.20 4.09
CA ASP A 429 -8.26 -13.23 3.40
C ASP A 429 -6.80 -13.64 3.55
N LYS A 430 -6.12 -13.84 2.42
CA LYS A 430 -4.71 -14.23 2.39
C LYS A 430 -3.88 -13.19 3.16
N THR A 431 -3.24 -13.64 4.23
CA THR A 431 -2.56 -12.81 5.22
C THR A 431 -1.10 -13.24 5.34
N ILE A 432 -0.18 -12.28 5.25
CA ILE A 432 1.26 -12.52 5.46
C ILE A 432 1.70 -11.80 6.73
N VAL A 433 2.29 -12.54 7.67
CA VAL A 433 2.80 -12.01 8.94
C VAL A 433 4.32 -12.02 8.93
N PHE A 434 4.93 -10.84 8.90
CA PHE A 434 6.37 -10.64 8.91
C PHE A 434 6.91 -10.57 10.34
N CYS A 435 7.67 -11.58 10.71
CA CYS A 435 8.28 -11.79 12.01
C CYS A 435 9.78 -11.50 11.96
N VAL A 436 10.40 -11.41 13.13
CA VAL A 436 11.84 -11.05 13.29
C VAL A 436 12.75 -12.14 12.73
N ASP A 437 12.52 -13.38 13.12
CA ASP A 437 13.31 -14.55 12.74
C ASP A 437 12.43 -15.81 12.68
N ILE A 438 13.07 -16.96 12.48
CA ILE A 438 12.39 -18.26 12.32
C ILE A 438 11.66 -18.65 13.60
N ASP A 439 12.31 -18.52 14.77
CA ASP A 439 11.71 -18.77 16.09
C ASP A 439 10.45 -17.91 16.29
N HIS A 440 10.53 -16.62 15.98
CA HIS A 440 9.37 -15.74 16.08
C HIS A 440 8.25 -16.16 15.12
N ALA A 441 8.57 -16.52 13.87
CA ALA A 441 7.57 -17.02 12.92
C ALA A 441 6.86 -18.30 13.41
N GLU A 442 7.59 -19.20 14.07
CA GLU A 442 7.03 -20.42 14.67
C GLU A 442 6.10 -20.11 15.83
N ARG A 443 6.56 -19.32 16.81
CA ARG A 443 5.73 -18.90 17.96
C ARG A 443 4.49 -18.12 17.53
N MET A 444 4.63 -17.27 16.53
CA MET A 444 3.50 -16.52 15.97
C MET A 444 2.50 -17.46 15.28
N ARG A 445 2.97 -18.49 14.55
CA ARG A 445 2.10 -19.51 13.96
C ARG A 445 1.34 -20.28 15.03
N GLU A 446 2.00 -20.68 16.10
CA GLU A 446 1.36 -21.32 17.26
C GLU A 446 0.25 -20.42 17.85
N ALA A 447 0.55 -19.14 18.08
CA ALA A 447 -0.42 -18.19 18.60
C ALA A 447 -1.64 -18.03 17.68
N PHE A 448 -1.44 -17.91 16.36
CA PHE A 448 -2.55 -17.86 15.40
C PHE A 448 -3.37 -19.15 15.33
N VAL A 449 -2.73 -20.32 15.47
CA VAL A 449 -3.43 -21.61 15.56
C VAL A 449 -4.37 -21.61 16.76
N ASN A 450 -3.90 -21.16 17.92
CA ASN A 450 -4.68 -21.12 19.14
C ASN A 450 -5.86 -20.12 19.07
N GLU A 451 -5.70 -18.99 18.37
CA GLU A 451 -6.78 -18.00 18.20
C GLU A 451 -7.83 -18.42 17.14
N ASN A 452 -7.54 -19.44 16.32
CA ASN A 452 -8.38 -19.89 15.19
C ASN A 452 -8.60 -21.41 15.17
N GLN A 453 -8.70 -22.04 16.34
CA GLN A 453 -8.83 -23.49 16.45
C GLN A 453 -10.00 -24.09 15.67
N ASP A 454 -11.09 -23.34 15.51
CA ASP A 454 -12.25 -23.77 14.74
C ASP A 454 -11.89 -24.03 13.26
N LEU A 455 -11.17 -23.12 12.60
CA LEU A 455 -10.74 -23.29 11.20
C LEU A 455 -9.54 -24.23 11.05
N VAL A 456 -8.66 -24.29 12.05
CA VAL A 456 -7.54 -25.25 12.06
C VAL A 456 -8.05 -26.69 12.20
N ARG A 457 -9.16 -26.91 12.91
CA ARG A 457 -9.81 -28.23 12.99
C ARG A 457 -10.46 -28.64 11.67
N GLU A 458 -10.91 -27.69 10.85
CA GLU A 458 -11.36 -27.97 9.48
C GLU A 458 -10.20 -28.34 8.57
N ASP A 459 -9.11 -27.56 8.61
CA ASP A 459 -7.88 -27.85 7.89
C ASP A 459 -6.66 -27.28 8.63
N TYR A 460 -5.72 -28.15 9.00
CA TYR A 460 -4.52 -27.77 9.76
C TYR A 460 -3.66 -26.72 9.02
N ARG A 461 -3.81 -26.64 7.69
CA ARG A 461 -3.08 -25.70 6.83
C ARG A 461 -3.61 -24.28 6.92
N TYR A 462 -4.68 -24.00 7.67
CA TYR A 462 -5.22 -22.64 7.82
C TYR A 462 -4.13 -21.63 8.23
N VAL A 463 -3.21 -22.03 9.11
CA VAL A 463 -2.01 -21.27 9.49
C VAL A 463 -0.75 -22.10 9.21
N MET A 464 0.12 -21.59 8.33
CA MET A 464 1.41 -22.22 8.01
C MET A 464 2.59 -21.29 8.31
N GLN A 465 3.69 -21.86 8.80
CA GLN A 465 4.97 -21.15 8.84
C GLN A 465 5.68 -21.38 7.50
N VAL A 466 6.18 -20.31 6.88
CA VAL A 466 6.89 -20.37 5.60
C VAL A 466 8.24 -19.68 5.73
N THR A 467 9.25 -20.47 6.11
CA THR A 467 10.64 -20.05 6.38
C THR A 467 11.65 -20.89 5.59
N GLY A 468 12.91 -20.46 5.58
CA GLY A 468 13.98 -21.11 4.80
C GLY A 468 14.28 -22.55 5.20
N ASP A 469 13.92 -22.93 6.43
CA ASP A 469 14.16 -24.21 7.08
C ASP A 469 12.90 -25.11 7.15
N ASN A 470 11.75 -24.65 6.63
CA ASN A 470 10.49 -25.39 6.67
C ASN A 470 10.08 -25.88 5.26
N PRO A 471 10.41 -27.13 4.86
CA PRO A 471 10.06 -27.68 3.55
C PRO A 471 8.55 -27.79 3.31
N GLU A 472 7.78 -28.14 4.35
CA GLU A 472 6.33 -28.31 4.26
C GLU A 472 5.63 -26.96 3.96
N GLY A 473 6.02 -25.92 4.68
CA GLY A 473 5.54 -24.55 4.44
C GLY A 473 5.87 -24.06 3.03
N LYS A 474 7.09 -24.32 2.54
CA LYS A 474 7.48 -24.01 1.15
C LYS A 474 6.62 -24.75 0.12
N ALA A 475 6.28 -26.01 0.37
CA ALA A 475 5.43 -26.80 -0.52
C ALA A 475 3.98 -26.26 -0.61
N GLN A 476 3.54 -25.43 0.34
CA GLN A 476 2.21 -24.79 0.31
C GLN A 476 2.20 -23.41 -0.38
N LEU A 477 3.33 -22.92 -0.89
CA LEU A 477 3.40 -21.61 -1.53
C LEU A 477 2.47 -21.49 -2.74
N ASP A 478 2.41 -22.52 -3.59
CA ASP A 478 1.52 -22.51 -4.76
C ASP A 478 0.05 -22.46 -4.34
N ASN A 479 -0.33 -23.20 -3.30
CA ASN A 479 -1.67 -23.15 -2.72
C ASN A 479 -1.98 -21.80 -2.05
N PHE A 480 -0.98 -21.12 -1.49
CA PHE A 480 -1.16 -19.78 -0.96
C PHE A 480 -1.36 -18.74 -2.07
N MET A 481 -0.66 -18.90 -3.19
CA MET A 481 -0.75 -18.00 -4.36
C MET A 481 -2.00 -18.23 -5.20
N ASP A 482 -2.56 -19.44 -5.19
CA ASP A 482 -3.80 -19.76 -5.91
C ASP A 482 -4.98 -18.93 -5.39
N VAL A 483 -5.62 -18.19 -6.30
CA VAL A 483 -6.77 -17.32 -6.05
C VAL A 483 -8.04 -18.09 -5.68
N ASN A 484 -8.10 -19.39 -5.96
CA ASN A 484 -9.23 -20.26 -5.64
C ASN A 484 -9.00 -21.10 -4.39
N SER A 485 -7.76 -21.19 -3.91
CA SER A 485 -7.44 -21.96 -2.72
C SER A 485 -7.81 -21.21 -1.43
N LYS A 486 -8.54 -21.89 -0.54
CA LYS A 486 -8.86 -21.37 0.80
C LYS A 486 -7.68 -21.44 1.78
N PHE A 487 -6.76 -22.38 1.59
CA PHE A 487 -5.69 -22.67 2.55
C PHE A 487 -4.31 -22.71 1.86
N PRO A 488 -3.24 -22.21 2.50
CA PRO A 488 -3.25 -21.47 3.75
C PRO A 488 -3.97 -20.12 3.65
N ALA A 489 -4.56 -19.66 4.74
CA ALA A 489 -5.13 -18.31 4.84
C ALA A 489 -4.11 -17.36 5.48
N ILE A 490 -3.43 -17.82 6.53
CA ILE A 490 -2.39 -17.06 7.25
C ILE A 490 -1.04 -17.75 7.04
N VAL A 491 -0.03 -16.99 6.62
CA VAL A 491 1.35 -17.45 6.60
C VAL A 491 2.23 -16.57 7.49
N THR A 492 3.01 -17.18 8.37
CA THR A 492 4.05 -16.48 9.14
C THR A 492 5.41 -16.69 8.48
N THR A 493 6.22 -15.64 8.41
CA THR A 493 7.55 -15.71 7.79
C THR A 493 8.50 -14.75 8.47
N SER A 494 9.80 -14.96 8.29
CA SER A 494 10.83 -13.95 8.58
C SER A 494 11.14 -13.16 7.32
N LYS A 495 12.06 -13.67 6.48
CA LYS A 495 12.53 -13.01 5.25
C LYS A 495 12.09 -13.67 3.95
N LEU A 496 11.61 -14.93 3.99
CA LEU A 496 11.43 -15.73 2.78
C LEU A 496 10.42 -15.12 1.81
N LEU A 497 9.31 -14.57 2.32
CA LEU A 497 8.23 -14.01 1.48
C LEU A 497 8.40 -12.53 1.13
N THR A 498 9.54 -11.92 1.47
CA THR A 498 9.85 -10.53 1.07
C THR A 498 9.93 -10.41 -0.46
N THR A 499 10.48 -11.44 -1.13
CA THR A 499 10.59 -11.53 -2.59
C THR A 499 10.06 -12.87 -3.12
N GLY A 500 9.71 -12.93 -4.41
CA GLY A 500 9.40 -14.19 -5.07
C GLY A 500 8.01 -14.78 -4.85
N VAL A 501 7.12 -14.14 -4.09
CA VAL A 501 5.73 -14.62 -3.87
C VAL A 501 4.72 -13.74 -4.61
N ASN A 502 3.83 -14.39 -5.35
CA ASN A 502 2.80 -13.78 -6.19
C ASN A 502 1.37 -14.08 -5.71
N ALA A 503 1.05 -13.74 -4.46
CA ALA A 503 -0.30 -13.87 -3.93
C ALA A 503 -1.18 -12.67 -4.35
N LYS A 504 -1.85 -12.77 -5.50
CA LYS A 504 -2.70 -11.68 -6.05
C LYS A 504 -3.83 -11.26 -5.11
N THR A 505 -4.31 -12.18 -4.28
CA THR A 505 -5.41 -11.99 -3.33
C THR A 505 -4.94 -11.67 -1.90
N CYS A 506 -3.65 -11.35 -1.70
CA CYS A 506 -3.13 -10.92 -0.39
C CYS A 506 -3.80 -9.60 0.04
N ARG A 507 -4.59 -9.65 1.12
CA ARG A 507 -5.39 -8.52 1.62
C ARG A 507 -4.89 -7.96 2.93
N LEU A 508 -4.15 -8.75 3.72
CA LEU A 508 -3.56 -8.32 4.98
C LEU A 508 -2.05 -8.55 4.99
N ILE A 509 -1.31 -7.52 5.36
CA ILE A 509 0.11 -7.57 5.70
C ILE A 509 0.23 -7.20 7.17
N VAL A 510 0.81 -8.07 7.98
CA VAL A 510 1.06 -7.81 9.40
C VAL A 510 2.55 -7.62 9.61
N LEU A 511 2.93 -6.49 10.20
CA LEU A 511 4.31 -6.13 10.51
C LEU A 511 4.53 -6.29 12.02
N ASP A 512 5.20 -7.37 12.41
CA ASP A 512 5.69 -7.58 13.77
C ASP A 512 7.21 -7.82 13.80
N SER A 513 7.90 -7.04 12.96
CA SER A 513 9.35 -7.05 12.83
C SER A 513 9.84 -5.62 12.63
N ASN A 514 11.04 -5.31 13.13
CA ASN A 514 11.68 -4.04 12.91
C ASN A 514 12.36 -4.03 11.54
N ILE A 515 11.76 -3.33 10.57
CA ILE A 515 12.28 -3.23 9.21
C ILE A 515 12.95 -1.86 9.07
N GLN A 516 14.27 -1.87 8.90
CA GLN A 516 15.07 -0.64 8.79
C GLN A 516 15.46 -0.32 7.34
N SER A 517 15.42 -1.32 6.45
CA SER A 517 15.76 -1.13 5.04
C SER A 517 14.55 -0.69 4.23
N MET A 518 14.67 0.46 3.56
CA MET A 518 13.66 0.95 2.62
C MET A 518 13.38 -0.06 1.49
N THR A 519 14.43 -0.77 1.04
CA THR A 519 14.31 -1.85 0.05
C THR A 519 13.41 -2.99 0.54
N GLU A 520 13.68 -3.50 1.75
CA GLU A 520 12.90 -4.57 2.35
C GLU A 520 11.45 -4.13 2.60
N PHE A 521 11.26 -2.90 3.10
CA PHE A 521 9.95 -2.32 3.33
C PHE A 521 9.12 -2.25 2.04
N LYS A 522 9.65 -1.67 0.96
CA LYS A 522 8.97 -1.62 -0.35
C LYS A 522 8.67 -3.01 -0.92
N GLN A 523 9.56 -3.98 -0.71
CA GLN A 523 9.35 -5.37 -1.14
C GLN A 523 8.19 -6.05 -0.41
N ILE A 524 8.08 -5.80 0.90
CA ILE A 524 6.99 -6.29 1.77
C ILE A 524 5.67 -5.64 1.35
N ILE A 525 5.60 -4.31 1.31
CA ILE A 525 4.38 -3.58 0.92
C ILE A 525 3.94 -3.99 -0.49
N GLY A 526 4.91 -4.17 -1.41
CA GLY A 526 4.68 -4.66 -2.76
C GLY A 526 3.90 -5.98 -2.87
N ARG A 527 3.87 -6.83 -1.83
CA ARG A 527 3.08 -8.07 -1.83
C ARG A 527 1.56 -7.82 -1.86
N GLY A 528 1.10 -6.72 -1.27
CA GLY A 528 -0.33 -6.36 -1.20
C GLY A 528 -0.82 -5.49 -2.36
N THR A 529 0.09 -4.89 -3.13
CA THR A 529 -0.21 -3.89 -4.17
C THR A 529 -0.90 -4.43 -5.41
N ARG A 530 -1.03 -5.75 -5.57
CA ARG A 530 -1.72 -6.33 -6.73
C ARG A 530 -3.24 -6.16 -6.60
N LEU A 531 -3.88 -5.82 -7.71
CA LEU A 531 -5.33 -5.75 -7.82
C LEU A 531 -5.90 -7.10 -8.26
N TYR A 532 -7.06 -7.46 -7.71
CA TYR A 532 -7.87 -8.57 -8.20
C TYR A 532 -9.37 -8.30 -7.97
N PRO A 533 -9.96 -7.33 -8.71
CA PRO A 533 -11.33 -6.84 -8.45
C PRO A 533 -12.40 -7.92 -8.60
N GLU A 534 -12.18 -8.94 -9.44
CA GLU A 534 -13.09 -10.09 -9.63
C GLU A 534 -13.37 -10.86 -8.32
N LYS A 535 -12.44 -10.84 -7.36
CA LYS A 535 -12.65 -11.37 -6.00
C LYS A 535 -12.68 -10.24 -4.97
N GLY A 536 -13.03 -9.01 -5.33
CA GLY A 536 -13.13 -7.87 -4.42
C GLY A 536 -11.81 -7.39 -3.81
N LYS A 537 -10.66 -7.73 -4.40
CA LYS A 537 -9.34 -7.22 -3.97
C LYS A 537 -9.06 -5.88 -4.65
N GLU A 538 -9.50 -4.80 -4.02
CA GLU A 538 -9.32 -3.43 -4.51
C GLU A 538 -8.29 -2.63 -3.69
N PHE A 539 -8.15 -2.93 -2.40
CA PHE A 539 -7.15 -2.37 -1.51
C PHE A 539 -6.56 -3.48 -0.63
N PHE A 540 -5.58 -3.16 0.21
CA PHE A 540 -5.10 -4.07 1.26
C PHE A 540 -4.88 -3.31 2.57
N THR A 541 -4.86 -4.05 3.68
CA THR A 541 -4.62 -3.50 5.01
C THR A 541 -3.23 -3.89 5.50
N ILE A 542 -2.51 -2.94 6.06
CA ILE A 542 -1.25 -3.14 6.77
C ILE A 542 -1.54 -2.96 8.25
N ILE A 543 -1.30 -3.99 9.06
CA ILE A 543 -1.40 -3.91 10.52
C ILE A 543 0.02 -3.85 11.07
N ASP A 544 0.38 -2.73 11.68
CA ASP A 544 1.73 -2.42 12.10
C ASP A 544 1.83 -2.32 13.62
N PHE A 545 2.56 -3.27 14.23
CA PHE A 545 2.81 -3.33 15.67
C PHE A 545 4.16 -2.71 16.06
N ARG A 546 4.98 -2.30 15.09
CA ARG A 546 6.36 -1.85 15.31
C ARG A 546 6.63 -0.42 14.85
N ASN A 547 5.61 0.26 14.31
CA ASN A 547 5.69 1.60 13.74
C ASN A 547 6.64 1.69 12.53
N VAL A 548 6.78 0.60 11.78
CA VAL A 548 7.58 0.54 10.54
C VAL A 548 6.98 1.42 9.45
N THR A 549 5.66 1.56 9.43
CA THR A 549 4.93 2.39 8.45
C THR A 549 5.23 3.88 8.55
N ASN A 550 6.05 4.33 9.52
CA ASN A 550 6.65 5.65 9.48
C ASN A 550 7.54 5.86 8.25
N LEU A 551 8.08 4.78 7.66
CA LEU A 551 8.84 4.84 6.41
C LEU A 551 8.04 5.34 5.20
N PHE A 552 6.70 5.34 5.25
CA PHE A 552 5.89 5.98 4.19
C PHE A 552 6.05 7.51 4.14
N ALA A 553 6.45 8.14 5.25
CA ALA A 553 6.70 9.58 5.29
C ALA A 553 8.11 9.95 4.77
N ASP A 554 8.97 8.96 4.55
CA ASP A 554 10.30 9.16 3.98
C ASP A 554 10.19 9.54 2.49
N PRO A 555 10.75 10.69 2.06
CA PRO A 555 10.75 11.07 0.64
C PRO A 555 11.34 10.00 -0.29
N GLY A 556 12.28 9.17 0.19
CA GLY A 556 12.86 8.06 -0.54
C GLY A 556 11.91 6.88 -0.79
N PHE A 557 10.69 6.90 -0.23
CA PHE A 557 9.68 5.86 -0.47
C PHE A 557 9.04 5.99 -1.87
N ASP A 558 8.56 7.17 -2.25
CA ASP A 558 7.94 7.42 -3.56
C ASP A 558 8.68 8.46 -4.42
N GLY A 559 9.76 9.07 -3.90
CA GLY A 559 10.60 10.01 -4.63
C GLY A 559 11.55 9.35 -5.63
N GLU A 560 12.09 10.19 -6.51
CA GLU A 560 13.13 9.76 -7.45
C GLU A 560 14.39 9.32 -6.68
N PRO A 561 15.11 8.29 -7.17
CA PRO A 561 16.39 7.89 -6.60
C PRO A 561 17.37 9.06 -6.69
N ALA A 562 17.94 9.47 -5.56
CA ALA A 562 18.91 10.56 -5.52
C ALA A 562 20.24 10.07 -4.94
N LYS A 563 21.35 10.48 -5.57
CA LYS A 563 22.69 10.17 -5.10
C LYS A 563 23.00 10.95 -3.82
N ILE A 564 23.39 10.27 -2.75
CA ILE A 564 23.73 10.91 -1.47
C ILE A 564 25.15 11.48 -1.56
N LEU A 565 25.28 12.81 -1.65
CA LEU A 565 26.58 13.51 -1.83
C LEU A 565 27.15 14.15 -0.54
N ASP A 566 26.46 14.09 0.61
CA ASP A 566 26.83 14.88 1.79
C ASP A 566 27.89 14.19 2.69
N PRO A 567 29.08 14.80 2.90
CA PRO A 567 30.11 14.26 3.78
C PRO A 567 29.72 14.27 5.27
N ASN A 568 28.75 15.08 5.73
CA ASN A 568 28.45 15.29 7.15
C ASN A 568 27.21 14.55 7.69
N LEU A 569 26.41 13.91 6.83
CA LEU A 569 25.38 12.98 7.27
C LEU A 569 26.04 11.69 7.79
N LYS A 570 25.98 11.46 9.11
CA LYS A 570 26.28 10.16 9.73
C LYS A 570 25.23 9.16 9.26
N THR A 571 25.54 8.45 8.19
CA THR A 571 24.77 7.30 7.72
C THR A 571 24.87 6.19 8.77
N GLY A 572 23.74 5.65 9.21
CA GLY A 572 23.72 4.38 9.92
C GLY A 572 24.38 3.34 9.02
N GLN A 573 25.41 2.65 9.52
CA GLN A 573 26.13 1.63 8.78
C GLN A 573 25.16 0.52 8.34
N ASP A 574 24.81 0.50 7.06
CA ASP A 574 24.18 -0.64 6.37
C ASP A 574 25.27 -1.67 6.00
N SER A 575 26.02 -2.10 7.01
CA SER A 575 26.91 -3.25 6.93
C SER A 575 26.40 -4.35 7.87
N THR A 576 25.27 -4.96 7.54
CA THR A 576 24.98 -6.28 8.10
C THR A 576 25.78 -7.32 7.33
N SER A 577 27.08 -7.41 7.61
CA SER A 577 27.70 -8.73 7.63
C SER A 577 27.03 -9.46 8.80
N PHE A 578 26.05 -10.31 8.51
CA PHE A 578 25.65 -11.32 9.46
C PHE A 578 26.84 -12.27 9.59
N THR A 579 27.74 -11.99 10.53
CA THR A 579 28.42 -13.10 11.18
C THR A 579 27.30 -13.98 11.73
N VAL A 580 27.26 -15.23 11.27
CA VAL A 580 26.51 -16.29 11.96
C VAL A 580 27.24 -16.46 13.29
N GLY A 581 27.00 -15.54 14.22
CA GLY A 581 27.29 -15.75 15.62
C GLY A 581 26.34 -16.81 16.13
N ASP A 582 26.81 -17.63 17.06
CA ASP A 582 26.00 -18.63 17.73
C ASP A 582 24.64 -18.05 18.15
N PRO A 583 23.55 -18.84 18.08
CA PRO A 583 22.22 -18.36 18.46
C PRO A 583 22.28 -17.81 19.88
N ILE A 584 22.10 -16.49 20.01
CA ILE A 584 21.97 -15.85 21.32
C ILE A 584 20.68 -16.39 21.93
N GLU A 585 20.83 -17.16 23.01
CA GLU A 585 19.68 -17.68 23.74
C GLU A 585 18.87 -16.51 24.32
N LYS A 586 17.61 -16.40 23.92
CA LYS A 586 16.72 -15.30 24.31
C LYS A 586 16.03 -15.64 25.62
N TYR A 587 16.02 -14.70 26.56
CA TYR A 587 15.24 -14.80 27.79
C TYR A 587 13.74 -14.87 27.47
N ARG A 588 13.01 -15.80 28.09
CA ARG A 588 11.57 -15.96 27.88
C ARG A 588 10.74 -15.57 29.11
N VAL A 589 9.95 -14.51 28.99
CA VAL A 589 9.09 -13.98 30.05
C VAL A 589 7.65 -14.40 29.79
N ALA A 590 7.14 -15.32 30.60
CA ALA A 590 5.81 -15.92 30.42
C ALA A 590 4.69 -15.15 31.14
N ASP A 591 5.01 -14.43 32.21
CA ASP A 591 4.05 -13.87 33.16
C ASP A 591 3.81 -12.35 33.02
N ARG A 592 4.63 -11.64 32.24
CA ARG A 592 4.35 -10.24 31.87
C ARG A 592 3.16 -10.19 30.92
N LYS A 593 2.03 -9.68 31.41
CA LYS A 593 0.84 -9.35 30.59
C LYS A 593 1.10 -8.12 29.72
N VAL A 594 0.51 -8.10 28.54
CA VAL A 594 0.67 -7.00 27.57
C VAL A 594 -0.70 -6.44 27.22
N ASP A 595 -0.82 -5.13 27.17
CA ASP A 595 -2.06 -4.43 26.85
C ASP A 595 -1.91 -3.57 25.59
N ILE A 596 -3.03 -3.37 24.90
CA ILE A 596 -3.10 -2.49 23.72
C ILE A 596 -3.43 -1.10 24.25
N LEU A 597 -2.51 -0.16 24.10
CA LEU A 597 -2.72 1.22 24.54
C LEU A 597 -3.68 1.96 23.61
N ASN A 598 -3.43 1.87 22.31
CA ASN A 598 -4.28 2.47 21.29
C ASN A 598 -4.08 1.80 19.93
N SER A 599 -5.02 2.07 19.02
CA SER A 599 -4.86 1.82 17.60
C SER A 599 -5.32 3.03 16.78
N THR A 600 -4.63 3.29 15.67
CA THR A 600 -4.97 4.40 14.76
C THR A 600 -5.05 3.87 13.33
N VAL A 601 -6.01 4.39 12.56
CA VAL A 601 -6.23 4.02 11.15
C VAL A 601 -5.87 5.19 10.25
N GLN A 602 -5.08 4.92 9.22
CA GLN A 602 -4.63 5.88 8.22
C GLN A 602 -4.96 5.38 6.82
N VAL A 603 -5.37 6.29 5.94
CA VAL A 603 -5.70 6.04 4.54
C VAL A 603 -4.97 7.03 3.64
N LEU A 604 -4.86 6.72 2.35
CA LEU A 604 -4.21 7.61 1.38
C LEU A 604 -5.16 8.74 0.95
N ASP A 605 -4.71 9.99 1.12
CA ASP A 605 -5.38 11.20 0.59
C ASP A 605 -5.18 11.36 -0.92
N GLU A 606 -5.83 12.36 -1.55
CA GLU A 606 -5.72 12.61 -2.99
C GLU A 606 -4.27 12.85 -3.48
N ASN A 607 -3.34 13.23 -2.61
CA ASN A 607 -1.93 13.42 -2.95
C ASN A 607 -1.08 12.16 -2.77
N GLY A 608 -1.67 11.05 -2.32
CA GLY A 608 -1.00 9.79 -2.04
C GLY A 608 -0.28 9.78 -0.69
N LYS A 609 -0.63 10.69 0.23
CA LYS A 609 -0.07 10.75 1.58
C LYS A 609 -0.98 10.02 2.56
N LEU A 610 -0.38 9.30 3.51
CA LEU A 610 -1.13 8.75 4.64
C LEU A 610 -1.63 9.88 5.54
N VAL A 611 -2.95 9.97 5.64
CA VAL A 611 -3.65 10.82 6.60
C VAL A 611 -4.38 9.93 7.58
N THR A 612 -4.31 10.27 8.86
CA THR A 612 -5.14 9.63 9.87
C THR A 612 -6.59 9.94 9.52
N GLU A 613 -7.40 8.89 9.33
CA GLU A 613 -8.86 9.08 9.27
C GLU A 613 -9.23 9.67 10.63
N SER A 614 -9.63 10.94 10.67
CA SER A 614 -9.80 11.68 11.92
C SER A 614 -10.59 10.82 12.90
N LEU A 615 -10.02 10.57 14.10
CA LEU A 615 -10.70 9.77 15.13
C LEU A 615 -12.11 10.30 15.39
N THR A 616 -12.27 11.62 15.23
CA THR A 616 -13.51 12.40 15.27
C THR A 616 -14.48 12.02 14.13
N ASP A 617 -14.00 11.85 12.90
CA ASP A 617 -14.82 11.47 11.73
C ASP A 617 -15.21 9.99 11.75
N TYR A 618 -14.28 9.11 12.13
CA TYR A 618 -14.53 7.68 12.33
C TYR A 618 -15.55 7.46 13.45
N THR A 619 -15.36 8.14 14.59
CA THR A 619 -16.29 8.09 15.72
C THR A 619 -17.67 8.63 15.32
N ARG A 620 -17.73 9.78 14.64
CA ARG A 620 -18.99 10.34 14.12
C ARG A 620 -19.73 9.32 13.27
N LYS A 621 -19.04 8.65 12.35
CA LYS A 621 -19.64 7.63 11.46
C LYS A 621 -20.19 6.44 12.23
N ASN A 622 -19.49 5.94 13.26
CA ASN A 622 -19.95 4.80 14.05
C ASN A 622 -21.15 5.14 14.95
N ILE A 623 -21.18 6.36 15.50
CA ILE A 623 -22.34 6.86 16.24
C ILE A 623 -23.54 6.97 15.29
N LEU A 624 -23.39 7.64 14.14
CA LEU A 624 -24.47 7.78 13.14
C LEU A 624 -24.89 6.44 12.51
N GLY A 625 -24.00 5.45 12.44
CA GLY A 625 -24.32 4.09 12.01
C GLY A 625 -25.17 3.31 13.00
N THR A 626 -25.11 3.68 14.30
CA THR A 626 -25.93 3.07 15.36
C THR A 626 -27.21 3.87 15.62
N TYR A 627 -27.08 5.20 15.66
CA TYR A 627 -28.14 6.15 15.92
C TYR A 627 -28.16 7.19 14.79
N ALA A 628 -28.95 6.92 13.75
CA ALA A 628 -28.95 7.69 12.51
C ALA A 628 -29.33 9.16 12.71
N THR A 629 -30.25 9.43 13.64
CA THR A 629 -30.68 10.79 13.98
C THR A 629 -30.42 11.12 15.44
N LEU A 630 -30.37 12.42 15.75
CA LEU A 630 -30.30 12.93 17.12
C LEU A 630 -31.46 12.37 17.96
N THR A 631 -32.65 12.30 17.39
CA THR A 631 -33.85 11.76 18.05
C THR A 631 -33.69 10.29 18.41
N ASP A 632 -33.07 9.48 17.53
CA ASP A 632 -32.82 8.06 17.81
C ASP A 632 -31.88 7.90 19.01
N PHE A 633 -30.81 8.69 19.04
CA PHE A 633 -29.85 8.67 20.14
C PHE A 633 -30.49 9.11 21.46
N ILE A 634 -31.22 10.23 21.47
CA ILE A 634 -31.92 10.74 22.67
C ILE A 634 -32.93 9.69 23.18
N THR A 635 -33.70 9.10 22.27
CA THR A 635 -34.70 8.08 22.63
C THR A 635 -34.04 6.86 23.25
N ALA A 636 -32.95 6.36 22.65
CA ALA A 636 -32.18 5.26 23.21
C ALA A 636 -31.56 5.65 24.57
N TRP A 637 -31.00 6.85 24.68
CA TRP A 637 -30.39 7.37 25.89
C TRP A 637 -31.39 7.41 27.05
N HIS A 638 -32.58 7.99 26.87
CA HIS A 638 -33.59 8.04 27.93
C HIS A 638 -34.27 6.69 28.21
N SER A 639 -34.40 5.82 27.19
CA SER A 639 -35.05 4.51 27.35
C SER A 639 -34.16 3.47 28.03
N ALA A 640 -32.83 3.64 28.01
CA ALA A 640 -31.91 2.70 28.64
C ALA A 640 -31.97 2.76 30.17
N ASP A 641 -32.09 1.58 30.79
CA ASP A 641 -32.06 1.41 32.26
C ASP A 641 -30.71 1.83 32.88
N LYS A 642 -29.62 1.74 32.11
CA LYS A 642 -28.28 2.21 32.49
C LYS A 642 -27.56 2.79 31.28
N LYS A 643 -27.09 4.04 31.36
CA LYS A 643 -26.38 4.72 30.25
C LYS A 643 -25.05 4.05 29.92
N LYS A 644 -24.43 3.41 30.91
CA LYS A 644 -23.21 2.62 30.72
C LYS A 644 -23.36 1.55 29.63
N VAL A 645 -24.55 0.96 29.45
CA VAL A 645 -24.81 -0.05 28.41
C VAL A 645 -24.67 0.54 27.01
N ILE A 646 -25.16 1.77 26.81
CA ILE A 646 -25.02 2.49 25.53
C ILE A 646 -23.54 2.79 25.27
N LEU A 647 -22.81 3.26 26.29
CA LEU A 647 -21.39 3.54 26.17
C LEU A 647 -20.58 2.28 25.85
N GLU A 648 -20.88 1.14 26.50
CA GLU A 648 -20.25 -0.15 26.20
C GLU A 648 -20.58 -0.67 24.80
N GLU A 649 -21.81 -0.47 24.31
CA GLU A 649 -22.21 -0.83 22.95
C GLU A 649 -21.46 0.02 21.91
N LEU A 650 -21.40 1.34 22.12
CA LEU A 650 -20.67 2.26 21.26
C LEU A 650 -19.16 1.95 21.28
N TYR A 651 -18.60 1.63 22.45
CA TYR A 651 -17.22 1.19 22.61
C TYR A 651 -16.93 -0.07 21.78
N LYS A 652 -17.80 -1.09 21.84
CA LYS A 652 -17.70 -2.31 21.01
C LYS A 652 -17.78 -2.02 19.51
N LYS A 653 -18.44 -0.93 19.12
CA LYS A 653 -18.55 -0.43 17.75
C LYS A 653 -17.44 0.57 17.38
N GLY A 654 -16.41 0.70 18.21
CA GLY A 654 -15.22 1.50 17.92
C GLY A 654 -15.34 2.99 18.26
N VAL A 655 -16.22 3.38 19.19
CA VAL A 655 -16.30 4.74 19.74
C VAL A 655 -15.51 4.80 21.04
N TYR A 656 -14.29 5.37 20.99
CA TYR A 656 -13.37 5.46 22.12
C TYR A 656 -13.31 6.91 22.63
N LEU A 657 -14.20 7.28 23.57
CA LEU A 657 -14.33 8.66 24.04
C LEU A 657 -13.07 9.19 24.74
N ASP A 658 -12.34 8.35 25.49
CA ASP A 658 -11.11 8.73 26.19
C ASP A 658 -10.01 9.17 25.20
N ALA A 659 -9.85 8.44 24.10
CA ALA A 659 -8.87 8.77 23.07
C ALA A 659 -9.22 10.09 22.35
N ILE A 660 -10.50 10.41 22.21
CA ILE A 660 -10.96 11.69 21.64
C ILE A 660 -10.70 12.84 22.62
N ARG A 661 -10.95 12.62 23.91
CA ARG A 661 -10.69 13.59 24.97
C ARG A 661 -9.22 13.99 25.01
N GLU A 662 -8.32 13.02 24.90
CA GLU A 662 -6.88 13.28 24.84
C GLU A 662 -6.49 14.03 23.55
N ALA A 663 -6.98 13.58 22.39
CA ALA A 663 -6.64 14.19 21.10
C ALA A 663 -7.13 15.64 20.94
N GLU A 664 -8.32 15.95 21.48
CA GLU A 664 -8.97 17.26 21.39
C GLU A 664 -8.75 18.14 22.63
N ASN A 665 -7.93 17.66 23.59
CA ASN A 665 -7.65 18.32 24.87
C ASN A 665 -8.93 18.71 25.65
N ILE A 666 -9.90 17.78 25.72
CA ILE A 666 -11.19 17.96 26.41
C ILE A 666 -11.14 17.28 27.78
N SER A 667 -11.38 18.04 28.85
CA SER A 667 -11.41 17.51 30.20
C SER A 667 -12.66 16.65 30.48
N GLU A 668 -12.46 15.46 31.06
CA GLU A 668 -13.54 14.59 31.56
C GLU A 668 -14.33 15.26 32.71
N GLN A 669 -13.69 16.15 33.47
CA GLN A 669 -14.33 16.89 34.55
C GLN A 669 -15.23 18.03 34.02
N GLU A 670 -15.01 18.47 32.78
CA GLU A 670 -15.73 19.60 32.19
C GLU A 670 -16.97 19.16 31.41
N ILE A 671 -16.81 18.18 30.51
CA ILE A 671 -17.85 17.74 29.55
C ILE A 671 -18.22 16.28 29.80
N ASP A 672 -19.51 15.98 29.92
CA ASP A 672 -20.03 14.61 30.06
C ASP A 672 -19.92 13.81 28.75
N ASP A 673 -19.87 12.48 28.83
CA ASP A 673 -19.86 11.61 27.66
C ASP A 673 -21.09 11.83 26.77
N PHE A 674 -22.24 12.12 27.36
CA PHE A 674 -23.45 12.48 26.62
C PHE A 674 -23.22 13.70 25.71
N ASP A 675 -22.68 14.80 26.26
CA ASP A 675 -22.41 16.03 25.52
C ASP A 675 -21.32 15.86 24.47
N LEU A 676 -20.31 15.06 24.78
CA LEU A 676 -19.25 14.72 23.84
C LEU A 676 -19.82 13.96 22.64
N LEU A 677 -20.68 12.96 22.87
CA LEU A 677 -21.37 12.22 21.81
C LEU A 677 -22.25 13.14 20.95
N LEU A 678 -23.01 14.04 21.59
CA LEU A 678 -23.85 15.03 20.89
C LEU A 678 -23.03 15.97 20.00
N LYS A 679 -21.91 16.49 20.52
CA LYS A 679 -20.99 17.35 19.77
C LYS A 679 -20.39 16.63 18.57
N LEU A 680 -19.91 15.41 18.77
CA LEU A 680 -19.21 14.63 17.74
C LEU A 680 -20.14 14.20 16.60
N ALA A 681 -21.32 13.68 16.94
CA ALA A 681 -22.23 13.07 15.98
C ALA A 681 -23.20 14.07 15.31
N TYR A 682 -23.72 15.03 16.08
CA TYR A 682 -24.83 15.87 15.66
C TYR A 682 -24.51 17.37 15.62
N GLY A 683 -23.25 17.75 15.91
CA GLY A 683 -22.82 19.16 15.89
C GLY A 683 -23.51 20.04 16.93
N GLN A 684 -24.04 19.44 17.99
CA GLN A 684 -24.71 20.16 19.08
C GLN A 684 -23.71 20.93 19.94
N LYS A 685 -24.15 22.05 20.50
CA LYS A 685 -23.35 22.79 21.49
C LYS A 685 -23.29 21.94 22.77
N SER A 686 -22.08 21.55 23.18
CA SER A 686 -21.87 20.79 24.42
C SER A 686 -22.17 21.66 25.63
N LEU A 687 -22.96 21.14 26.58
CA LEU A 687 -23.07 21.71 27.91
C LEU A 687 -21.98 21.13 28.82
N THR A 688 -21.48 21.94 29.74
CA THR A 688 -20.61 21.46 30.82
C THR A 688 -21.44 20.75 31.88
N LYS A 689 -20.81 19.85 32.66
CA LYS A 689 -21.45 19.20 33.82
C LYS A 689 -21.99 20.25 34.81
N THR A 690 -21.27 21.36 34.98
CA THR A 690 -21.69 22.50 35.83
C THR A 690 -22.98 23.15 35.31
N GLU A 691 -23.09 23.36 33.99
CA GLU A 691 -24.31 23.91 33.38
C GLU A 691 -25.49 22.95 33.53
N ARG A 692 -25.29 21.64 33.36
CA ARG A 692 -26.34 20.63 33.58
C ARG A 692 -26.87 20.64 35.01
N ILE A 693 -25.98 20.62 36.00
CA ILE A 693 -26.36 20.69 37.42
C ILE A 693 -27.10 22.00 37.72
N ARG A 694 -26.63 23.13 37.17
CA ARG A 694 -27.30 24.43 37.33
C ARG A 694 -28.72 24.41 36.76
N ASN A 695 -28.90 23.84 35.57
CA ASN A 695 -30.21 23.72 34.93
C ASN A 695 -31.18 22.87 35.77
N VAL A 696 -30.70 21.77 36.36
CA VAL A 696 -31.50 20.95 37.30
C VAL A 696 -31.91 21.77 38.51
N LYS A 697 -30.97 22.50 39.15
CA LYS A 697 -31.27 23.34 40.32
C LYS A 697 -32.26 24.46 40.00
N GLN A 698 -32.15 25.08 38.82
CA GLN A 698 -33.05 26.15 38.35
C GLN A 698 -34.43 25.64 37.93
N SER A 699 -34.55 24.37 37.52
CA SER A 699 -35.84 23.76 37.11
C SER A 699 -36.86 23.64 38.25
N GLY A 700 -36.44 23.85 39.49
CA GLY A 700 -37.29 23.65 40.67
C GLY A 700 -37.50 22.18 41.05
N TYR A 701 -36.94 21.22 40.30
CA TYR A 701 -37.15 19.78 40.50
C TYR A 701 -36.83 19.32 41.93
N LEU A 702 -35.70 19.76 42.48
CA LEU A 702 -35.25 19.36 43.81
C LEU A 702 -36.16 19.85 44.95
N PHE A 703 -36.97 20.90 44.72
CA PHE A 703 -37.89 21.45 45.73
C PHE A 703 -39.15 20.60 45.94
N LYS A 704 -39.35 19.55 45.13
CA LYS A 704 -40.44 18.58 45.32
C LYS A 704 -40.19 17.62 46.48
N TYR A 705 -38.96 17.52 46.96
CA TYR A 705 -38.52 16.56 47.97
C TYR A 705 -38.31 17.23 49.33
N SER A 706 -38.29 16.45 50.40
CA SER A 706 -37.98 16.96 51.75
C SER A 706 -36.57 17.54 51.79
N GLU A 707 -36.27 18.34 52.83
CA GLU A 707 -34.97 18.97 53.01
C GLU A 707 -33.83 17.93 53.00
N GLU A 708 -34.03 16.79 53.65
CA GLU A 708 -33.05 15.70 53.73
C GLU A 708 -32.93 14.92 52.40
N ALA A 709 -34.07 14.61 51.75
CA ALA A 709 -34.08 13.95 50.45
C ALA A 709 -33.37 14.81 49.39
N ARG A 710 -33.64 16.12 49.41
CA ARG A 710 -32.97 17.10 48.56
C ARG A 710 -31.46 17.15 48.82
N ALA A 711 -31.04 17.18 50.07
CA ALA A 711 -29.62 17.20 50.41
C ALA A 711 -28.88 15.96 49.87
N VAL A 712 -29.52 14.78 49.93
CA VAL A 712 -28.98 13.55 49.32
C VAL A 712 -28.85 13.67 47.80
N LEU A 713 -29.86 14.22 47.12
CA LEU A 713 -29.81 14.43 45.65
C LEU A 713 -28.75 15.47 45.26
N GLU A 714 -28.53 16.50 46.07
CA GLU A 714 -27.47 17.49 45.84
C GLU A 714 -26.07 16.87 45.95
N VAL A 715 -25.82 16.01 46.96
CA VAL A 715 -24.55 15.27 47.08
C VAL A 715 -24.34 14.31 45.91
N LEU A 716 -25.41 13.67 45.40
CA LEU A 716 -25.33 12.82 44.20
C LEU A 716 -24.97 13.62 42.95
N LEU A 717 -25.50 14.84 42.79
CA LEU A 717 -25.13 15.74 41.68
C LEU A 717 -23.67 16.19 41.78
N ASP A 718 -23.16 16.40 42.99
CA ASP A 718 -21.74 16.71 43.20
C ASP A 718 -20.85 15.51 42.83
N LYS A 719 -21.26 14.27 43.16
CA LYS A 719 -20.53 13.07 42.72
C LYS A 719 -20.58 12.83 41.22
N TYR A 720 -21.70 13.15 40.58
CA TYR A 720 -21.80 13.16 39.13
C TYR A 720 -20.81 14.15 38.49
N MET A 721 -20.61 15.32 39.09
CA MET A 721 -19.64 16.31 38.61
C MET A 721 -18.23 15.72 38.55
N ASP A 722 -17.82 15.01 39.61
CA ASP A 722 -16.46 14.48 39.76
C ASP A 722 -16.19 13.24 38.91
N LYS A 723 -17.15 12.30 38.83
CA LYS A 723 -16.93 10.94 38.31
C LYS A 723 -17.92 10.48 37.24
N GLY A 724 -18.80 11.38 36.78
CA GLY A 724 -19.75 11.10 35.71
C GLY A 724 -20.96 10.26 36.13
N ILE A 725 -21.73 9.81 35.13
CA ILE A 725 -23.07 9.24 35.33
C ILE A 725 -23.09 7.92 36.13
N GLY A 726 -21.98 7.18 36.15
CA GLY A 726 -21.89 5.90 36.86
C GLY A 726 -22.10 5.99 38.37
N GLU A 727 -21.76 7.13 38.99
CA GLU A 727 -22.02 7.36 40.43
C GLU A 727 -23.49 7.71 40.71
N LEU A 728 -24.23 8.25 39.73
CA LEU A 728 -25.63 8.59 39.93
C LEU A 728 -26.54 7.35 39.87
N GLU A 729 -26.20 6.39 38.98
CA GLU A 729 -26.95 5.14 38.77
C GLU A 729 -26.69 4.07 39.86
N SER A 730 -25.62 4.23 40.64
CA SER A 730 -25.15 3.21 41.57
C SER A 730 -25.66 3.45 43.00
N ILE A 731 -26.47 2.51 43.52
CA ILE A 731 -26.89 2.54 44.94
C ILE A 731 -25.67 2.42 45.87
N GLU A 732 -24.57 1.83 45.41
CA GLU A 732 -23.33 1.71 46.19
C GLU A 732 -22.68 3.08 46.47
N THR A 733 -22.98 4.11 45.68
CA THR A 733 -22.52 5.48 45.89
C THR A 733 -23.05 6.04 47.23
N LEU A 734 -24.20 5.57 47.70
CA LEU A 734 -24.72 5.92 49.05
C LEU A 734 -23.89 5.35 50.21
N LYS A 735 -22.88 4.49 49.95
CA LYS A 735 -21.94 4.00 50.98
C LYS A 735 -20.77 4.95 51.19
N LEU A 736 -20.58 5.93 50.31
CA LEU A 736 -19.47 6.88 50.41
C LEU A 736 -19.57 7.73 51.69
N PRO A 737 -18.43 8.18 52.25
CA PRO A 737 -18.39 8.91 53.53
C PRO A 737 -19.33 10.11 53.61
N GLU A 738 -19.55 10.80 52.49
CA GLU A 738 -20.39 12.00 52.38
C GLU A 738 -21.87 11.71 52.68
N PHE A 739 -22.31 10.46 52.56
CA PHE A 739 -23.68 10.04 52.85
C PHE A 739 -23.89 9.58 54.30
N HIS A 740 -22.82 9.37 55.08
CA HIS A 740 -22.92 8.80 56.44
C HIS A 740 -23.73 9.67 57.40
N VAL A 741 -23.72 10.98 57.18
CA VAL A 741 -24.52 11.95 57.95
C VAL A 741 -26.04 11.75 57.78
N TYR A 742 -26.46 11.16 56.65
CA TYR A 742 -27.87 10.87 56.34
C TYR A 742 -28.28 9.44 56.75
N GLY A 743 -27.31 8.57 57.07
CA GLY A 743 -27.49 7.21 57.56
C GLY A 743 -26.96 6.14 56.62
N THR A 744 -27.33 4.88 56.89
CA THR A 744 -26.98 3.76 55.99
C THR A 744 -27.76 3.86 54.67
N PRO A 745 -27.28 3.26 53.56
CA PRO A 745 -28.00 3.28 52.28
C PRO A 745 -29.46 2.83 52.38
N SER A 746 -29.72 1.79 53.19
CA SER A 746 -31.09 1.30 53.44
C SER A 746 -31.95 2.33 54.19
N LYS A 747 -31.36 3.06 55.15
CA LYS A 747 -32.06 4.14 55.86
C LYS A 747 -32.36 5.30 54.93
N ILE A 748 -31.40 5.71 54.11
CA ILE A 748 -31.56 6.80 53.13
C ILE A 748 -32.72 6.48 52.19
N VAL A 749 -32.69 5.31 51.57
CA VAL A 749 -33.70 4.87 50.60
C VAL A 749 -35.10 4.74 51.22
N ASN A 750 -35.22 4.11 52.39
CA ASN A 750 -36.53 3.85 52.99
C ASN A 750 -37.11 5.06 53.74
N THR A 751 -36.27 5.92 54.32
CA THR A 751 -36.73 7.04 55.14
C THR A 751 -37.05 8.27 54.28
N TYR A 752 -36.17 8.61 53.34
CA TYR A 752 -36.30 9.84 52.56
C TYR A 752 -36.99 9.65 51.21
N PHE A 753 -36.96 8.43 50.66
CA PHE A 753 -37.57 8.09 49.38
C PHE A 753 -38.62 6.97 49.51
N GLY A 754 -38.99 6.58 50.73
CA GLY A 754 -40.04 5.59 51.03
C GLY A 754 -39.67 4.14 50.75
N ASN A 755 -39.16 3.83 49.55
CA ASN A 755 -38.69 2.48 49.20
C ASN A 755 -37.70 2.51 48.02
N ARG A 756 -37.03 1.38 47.78
CA ARG A 756 -36.04 1.24 46.70
C ARG A 756 -36.58 1.54 45.31
N LYS A 757 -37.82 1.14 45.02
CA LYS A 757 -38.43 1.38 43.71
C LYS A 757 -38.60 2.87 43.46
N HIS A 758 -39.14 3.58 44.46
CA HIS A 758 -39.35 5.02 44.36
C HIS A 758 -38.04 5.81 44.32
N TYR A 759 -37.00 5.39 45.06
CA TYR A 759 -35.66 5.97 44.91
C TYR A 759 -35.14 5.86 43.46
N LEU A 760 -35.26 4.68 42.83
CA LEU A 760 -34.82 4.49 41.45
C LEU A 760 -35.65 5.33 40.46
N GLU A 761 -36.95 5.50 40.70
CA GLU A 761 -37.81 6.41 39.92
C GLU A 761 -37.33 7.87 40.04
N VAL A 762 -36.99 8.32 41.25
CA VAL A 762 -36.46 9.67 41.50
C VAL A 762 -35.11 9.90 40.84
N ILE A 763 -34.22 8.90 40.85
CA ILE A 763 -32.93 8.98 40.14
C ILE A 763 -33.15 9.04 38.63
N LYS A 764 -34.07 8.24 38.08
CA LYS A 764 -34.42 8.29 36.66
C LYS A 764 -34.99 9.65 36.24
N GLU A 765 -35.89 10.22 37.02
CA GLU A 765 -36.42 11.57 36.78
C GLU A 765 -35.33 12.64 36.88
N LEU A 766 -34.37 12.47 37.81
CA LEU A 766 -33.21 13.37 37.94
C LEU A 766 -32.32 13.30 36.69
N GLU A 767 -32.06 12.10 36.14
CA GLU A 767 -31.32 11.91 34.89
C GLU A 767 -32.02 12.57 33.69
N GLU A 768 -33.34 12.43 33.59
CA GLU A 768 -34.12 13.07 32.52
C GLU A 768 -33.97 14.59 32.56
N LYS A 769 -33.91 15.18 33.76
CA LYS A 769 -33.64 16.62 33.93
C LYS A 769 -32.19 16.97 33.65
N LEU A 770 -31.25 16.11 34.02
CA LEU A 770 -29.82 16.34 33.84
C LEU A 770 -29.43 16.29 32.36
N PHE A 771 -29.99 15.35 31.59
CA PHE A 771 -29.70 15.11 30.16
C PHE A 771 -30.71 15.73 29.19
N ALA A 772 -31.45 16.74 29.63
CA ALA A 772 -32.25 17.55 28.71
C ALA A 772 -31.33 18.17 27.64
N VAL A 773 -31.78 18.15 26.38
CA VAL A 773 -31.08 18.79 25.26
C VAL A 773 -31.33 20.29 25.30
N ALA A 774 -30.29 21.06 24.98
CA ALA A 774 -30.28 22.53 25.03
C ALA A 774 -31.14 23.18 23.94
#